data_AF-A0A3D2KN89-F1
#
_entry.id   AF-A0A3D2KN89-F1
#
_cell.length_a   1.000
_cell.length_b   1.000
_cell.length_c   1.000
_cell.angle_alpha   90.00
_cell.angle_beta   90.00
_cell.angle_gamma   90.00
#
_symmetry.space_group_name_H-M   'P 1'
#
loop_
_entity.id
_entity.type
_entity.pdbx_description
1 polymer ?
#
loop_
_entity_poly.entity_id
_entity_poly.type
_entity_poly.pdbx_seq_one_letter_code
_entity_poly.pdbx_strand_id
1 'polypeptide(L)'
;MLRVPVRTGVRRERPGEGGEARVRASAGTLAVVRGRRPDARPGGDALPTTAYLLVGERCSRDCGFCPQARRARARGDLLARVNWPKADGERFWTGLARAVSDGQIRRVCLQLTVAPGVLEEARAAVSEVRRRLPGVPVCVSAACRSLAEVERILGWGADRVTLAVDAASPAAYRMVKGGSLERRLDFIARAARRFPGRIGTHLIAGLGETEEEMVGLMQVMTDLDVTVALFAFTPVEGTGLEDREPPDLRSYRRLQAARHLVVRGLVRAEEMAFDAQGRIRSYGLPWERVRQALAGGQAFQTSGCPDCNRPYYNERPSGDLFNYPRPLSEEEKAAALEEARPVACLTTRTAGPRGRGRGEWRLIVEDEPRCAAENMAVDEAVARSVAAGSAPPTLRFYRWRPPAVSLGYFQDPAEAVDLEACRTEGVSVVRRLTGGRAVLHDREVTYSVVVPSDVLPDSVVESYRLLAEGLVTGLRALGFGAYLAPERPERAGDPGPGVPGAACFEVPSSYEILVGGRKVVGSAQVRRAGVVLQHGSIMLELDAARLARVLGLGPEGAERLRARAAGLAEFAASGGRGHGAGLGYEEVCRAVAEGLEAVLGVRFLRSGLGADEEALARRLAEEKYGQDAWNLGKPRKDKEDDGCTISW
;
A
#
# COMPACT_ATOMS: atom_id res chain seq x y z
N MET A 1 -32.64 -20.87 52.62
CA MET A 1 -31.42 -20.92 51.77
C MET A 1 -31.16 -19.54 51.21
N LEU A 2 -29.92 -19.08 51.34
CA LEU A 2 -29.47 -17.68 51.30
C LEU A 2 -29.64 -17.01 49.93
N ARG A 3 -30.22 -15.80 49.92
CA ARG A 3 -29.99 -14.78 48.88
C ARG A 3 -29.18 -13.65 49.50
N VAL A 4 -27.92 -13.51 49.08
CA VAL A 4 -27.03 -12.41 49.48
C VAL A 4 -27.20 -11.27 48.47
N PRO A 5 -27.51 -10.03 48.89
CA PRO A 5 -27.54 -8.88 48.00
C PRO A 5 -26.13 -8.34 47.75
N VAL A 6 -25.79 -8.12 46.48
CA VAL A 6 -24.54 -7.48 46.06
C VAL A 6 -24.62 -5.99 46.41
N ARG A 7 -23.90 -5.57 47.45
CA ARG A 7 -23.68 -4.15 47.78
C ARG A 7 -22.71 -3.54 46.77
N THR A 8 -23.22 -2.61 45.99
CA THR A 8 -22.45 -1.59 45.27
C THR A 8 -21.76 -0.67 46.29
N GLY A 9 -20.44 -0.63 46.26
CA GLY A 9 -19.65 0.16 47.21
C GLY A 9 -18.31 0.56 46.64
N VAL A 10 -18.30 1.48 45.67
CA VAL A 10 -17.07 2.18 45.28
C VAL A 10 -16.76 3.20 46.40
N ARG A 11 -15.85 2.84 47.30
CA ARG A 11 -15.27 3.80 48.25
C ARG A 11 -14.47 4.84 47.46
N ARG A 12 -14.93 6.10 47.47
CA ARG A 12 -14.12 7.26 47.09
C ARG A 12 -13.16 7.57 48.24
N GLU A 13 -11.91 7.18 48.11
CA GLU A 13 -10.83 7.70 48.96
C GLU A 13 -10.53 9.15 48.54
N ARG A 14 -10.52 10.07 49.51
CA ARG A 14 -10.07 11.46 49.31
C ARG A 14 -8.54 11.46 49.19
N PRO A 15 -7.93 12.32 48.35
CA PRO A 15 -6.47 12.45 48.33
C PRO A 15 -6.05 13.21 49.60
N GLY A 16 -5.25 12.55 50.44
CA GLY A 16 -4.49 13.20 51.50
C GLY A 16 -3.28 13.93 50.90
N GLU A 17 -3.03 15.13 51.42
CA GLU A 17 -1.81 15.89 51.19
C GLU A 17 -0.61 15.06 51.68
N GLY A 18 0.27 14.66 50.76
CA GLY A 18 1.47 13.85 51.04
C GLY A 18 1.55 12.46 50.40
N GLY A 19 0.69 12.14 49.43
CA GLY A 19 0.66 10.80 48.80
C GLY A 19 1.93 10.44 48.00
N GLU A 20 2.49 9.26 48.27
CA GLU A 20 3.54 8.64 47.44
C GLU A 20 3.15 8.65 45.95
N ALA A 21 4.13 8.90 45.07
CA ALA A 21 3.92 8.91 43.63
C ALA A 21 3.44 7.54 43.14
N ARG A 22 2.14 7.44 42.81
CA ARG A 22 1.53 6.24 42.25
C ARG A 22 1.94 6.12 40.78
N VAL A 23 2.87 5.22 40.48
CA VAL A 23 3.32 4.97 39.11
C VAL A 23 3.20 3.50 38.76
N ARG A 24 2.98 3.24 37.47
CA ARG A 24 3.15 1.93 36.85
C ARG A 24 4.43 1.96 36.04
N ALA A 25 5.09 0.82 35.87
CA ALA A 25 6.29 0.72 35.06
C ALA A 25 6.13 -0.37 34.02
N SER A 26 6.68 -0.16 32.82
CA SER A 26 6.66 -1.20 31.79
C SER A 26 7.35 -2.48 32.29
N ALA A 27 6.89 -3.64 31.82
CA ALA A 27 7.50 -4.93 32.17
C ALA A 27 9.02 -4.95 31.91
N GLY A 28 9.48 -4.31 30.84
CA GLY A 28 10.90 -4.14 30.55
C GLY A 28 11.64 -3.29 31.60
N THR A 29 11.05 -2.17 32.02
CA THR A 29 11.60 -1.33 33.11
C THR A 29 11.77 -2.18 34.37
N LEU A 30 10.74 -2.95 34.74
CA LEU A 30 10.77 -3.78 35.93
C LEU A 30 11.79 -4.92 35.84
N ALA A 31 12.01 -5.48 34.66
CA ALA A 31 13.06 -6.48 34.47
C ALA A 31 14.44 -5.91 34.81
N VAL A 32 14.75 -4.69 34.33
CA VAL A 32 16.01 -4.01 34.64
C VAL A 32 16.11 -3.66 36.12
N VAL A 33 15.05 -3.07 36.70
CA VAL A 33 14.98 -2.70 38.13
C VAL A 33 15.17 -3.92 39.05
N ARG A 34 14.75 -5.11 38.62
CA ARG A 34 14.92 -6.39 39.35
C ARG A 34 16.27 -7.06 39.07
N GLY A 35 17.17 -6.43 38.33
CA GLY A 35 18.53 -6.90 38.09
C GLY A 35 18.73 -7.79 36.87
N ARG A 36 17.75 -7.92 35.96
CA ARG A 36 17.97 -8.61 34.68
C ARG A 36 19.00 -7.81 33.86
N ARG A 37 19.97 -8.51 33.28
CA ARG A 37 20.95 -7.93 32.34
C ARG A 37 20.59 -8.30 30.90
N PRO A 38 20.93 -7.46 29.91
CA PRO A 38 20.69 -7.76 28.51
C PRO A 38 21.47 -9.01 28.10
N ASP A 39 20.91 -9.80 27.19
CA ASP A 39 21.62 -10.95 26.62
C ASP A 39 22.64 -10.44 25.61
N ALA A 40 23.92 -10.68 25.88
CA ALA A 40 25.03 -10.18 25.07
C ALA A 40 25.27 -11.00 23.78
N ARG A 41 24.55 -12.11 23.57
CA ARG A 41 24.66 -12.94 22.37
C ARG A 41 24.04 -12.23 21.15
N PRO A 42 24.57 -12.43 19.93
CA PRO A 42 23.91 -12.02 18.70
C PRO A 42 22.48 -12.57 18.66
N GLY A 43 21.47 -11.71 18.48
CA GLY A 43 20.05 -12.08 18.54
C GLY A 43 19.41 -12.08 19.94
N GLY A 44 20.14 -11.65 20.99
CA GLY A 44 19.62 -11.56 22.35
C GLY A 44 18.57 -10.46 22.59
N ASP A 45 17.76 -10.63 23.63
CA ASP A 45 16.76 -9.65 24.09
C ASP A 45 17.43 -8.33 24.52
N ALA A 46 17.03 -7.22 23.88
CA ALA A 46 17.39 -5.88 24.34
C ALA A 46 16.56 -5.49 25.57
N LEU A 47 17.21 -4.92 26.58
CA LEU A 47 16.53 -4.31 27.72
C LEU A 47 16.40 -2.79 27.52
N PRO A 48 15.38 -2.15 28.11
CA PRO A 48 15.18 -0.73 27.92
C PRO A 48 16.28 0.09 28.60
N THR A 49 16.79 1.11 27.89
CA THR A 49 17.72 2.13 28.42
C THR A 49 16.98 3.34 28.98
N THR A 50 15.66 3.42 28.79
CA THR A 50 14.79 4.42 29.40
C THR A 50 13.82 3.73 30.35
N ALA A 51 13.65 4.27 31.56
CA ALA A 51 12.58 3.85 32.45
C ALA A 51 11.25 4.44 31.95
N TYR A 52 10.40 3.58 31.39
CA TYR A 52 9.06 3.96 30.95
C TYR A 52 8.06 3.79 32.10
N LEU A 53 7.46 4.91 32.51
CA LEU A 53 6.53 5.00 33.64
C LEU A 53 5.16 5.55 33.19
N LEU A 54 4.08 4.98 33.68
CA LEU A 54 2.72 5.39 33.38
C LEU A 54 2.08 5.96 34.65
N VAL A 55 1.51 7.15 34.54
CA VAL A 55 0.77 7.82 35.62
C VAL A 55 -0.70 7.88 35.24
N GLY A 56 -1.55 7.51 36.19
CA GLY A 56 -2.97 7.31 35.99
C GLY A 56 -3.33 5.96 35.36
N GLU A 57 -4.63 5.72 35.24
CA GLU A 57 -5.23 4.55 34.61
C GLU A 57 -6.55 4.97 33.96
N ARG A 58 -6.98 4.27 32.90
CA ARG A 58 -8.22 4.54 32.15
C ARG A 58 -8.40 6.02 31.78
N CYS A 59 -8.02 6.33 30.54
CA CYS A 59 -8.10 7.65 29.96
C CYS A 59 -9.56 8.05 29.67
N SER A 60 -9.89 9.32 29.88
CA SER A 60 -11.15 9.93 29.43
C SER A 60 -11.22 10.15 27.91
N ARG A 61 -10.09 10.05 27.21
CA ARG A 61 -10.00 10.11 25.74
C ARG A 61 -10.28 8.75 25.11
N ASP A 62 -10.70 8.75 23.85
CA ASP A 62 -11.21 7.57 23.16
C ASP A 62 -10.35 7.22 21.92
N CYS A 63 -9.02 7.26 22.05
CA CYS A 63 -8.14 6.97 20.92
C CYS A 63 -8.28 5.51 20.47
N GLY A 64 -8.60 5.28 19.19
CA GLY A 64 -8.97 3.96 18.66
C GLY A 64 -7.92 2.85 18.87
N PHE A 65 -6.63 3.18 18.86
CA PHE A 65 -5.53 2.23 19.09
C PHE A 65 -5.20 1.98 20.57
N CYS A 66 -5.75 2.76 21.50
CA CYS A 66 -5.21 2.85 22.85
C CYS A 66 -5.97 1.92 23.83
N PRO A 67 -5.30 0.98 24.51
CA PRO A 67 -5.96 0.12 25.51
C PRO A 67 -6.41 0.89 26.77
N GLN A 68 -5.86 2.08 26.99
CA GLN A 68 -6.30 2.98 28.05
C GLN A 68 -7.52 3.83 27.63
N ALA A 69 -8.01 3.74 26.39
CA ALA A 69 -9.13 4.55 25.93
C ALA A 69 -10.41 4.30 26.75
N ARG A 70 -11.25 5.33 26.84
CA ARG A 70 -12.48 5.34 27.65
C ARG A 70 -13.40 4.15 27.34
N ARG A 71 -13.54 3.79 26.07
CA ARG A 71 -14.40 2.67 25.62
C ARG A 71 -13.63 1.37 25.33
N ALA A 72 -12.31 1.33 25.59
CA ALA A 72 -11.54 0.12 25.38
C ALA A 72 -11.95 -0.97 26.39
N ARG A 73 -12.17 -2.18 25.86
CA ARG A 73 -12.41 -3.41 26.62
C ARG A 73 -11.10 -4.12 27.02
N ALA A 74 -9.98 -3.67 26.46
CA ALA A 74 -8.65 -4.17 26.75
C ALA A 74 -8.31 -4.10 28.26
N ARG A 75 -7.35 -4.92 28.70
CA ARG A 75 -6.86 -4.92 30.08
C ARG A 75 -6.31 -3.55 30.48
N GLY A 76 -6.64 -3.10 31.69
CA GLY A 76 -6.27 -1.77 32.20
C GLY A 76 -4.80 -1.60 32.57
N ASP A 77 -4.02 -2.67 32.58
CA ASP A 77 -2.57 -2.66 32.77
C ASP A 77 -1.79 -2.65 31.46
N LEU A 78 -2.46 -2.54 30.30
CA LEU A 78 -1.78 -2.44 29.01
C LEU A 78 -1.57 -0.99 28.58
N LEU A 79 -0.42 -0.71 27.98
CA LEU A 79 -0.19 0.47 27.14
C LEU A 79 0.60 0.01 25.92
N ALA A 80 0.04 0.28 24.74
CA ALA A 80 0.32 -0.53 23.54
C ALA A 80 0.08 -2.02 23.87
N ARG A 81 0.97 -2.93 23.47
CA ARG A 81 0.87 -4.36 23.81
C ARG A 81 1.64 -4.77 25.07
N VAL A 82 2.33 -3.83 25.70
CA VAL A 82 3.20 -4.11 26.85
C VAL A 82 2.38 -4.05 28.14
N ASN A 83 2.74 -4.87 29.12
CA ASN A 83 2.17 -4.83 30.48
C ASN A 83 2.87 -3.77 31.35
N TRP A 84 2.07 -3.02 32.12
CA TRP A 84 2.43 -1.93 33.01
C TRP A 84 1.82 -2.15 34.40
N PRO A 85 2.36 -3.12 35.16
CA PRO A 85 1.93 -3.35 36.53
C PRO A 85 2.32 -2.17 37.43
N LYS A 86 1.67 -2.11 38.61
CA LYS A 86 1.99 -1.12 39.64
C LYS A 86 3.46 -1.26 40.06
N ALA A 87 4.12 -0.13 40.19
CA ALA A 87 5.56 -0.03 40.43
C ALA A 87 5.82 1.19 41.32
N ASP A 88 5.29 1.14 42.54
CA ASP A 88 5.45 2.17 43.57
C ASP A 88 6.23 1.63 44.79
N GLY A 89 6.60 2.54 45.68
CA GLY A 89 7.29 2.23 46.94
C GLY A 89 8.81 2.11 46.87
N GLU A 90 9.44 2.03 48.05
CA GLU A 90 10.89 2.11 48.25
C GLU A 90 11.70 1.08 47.43
N ARG A 91 11.19 -0.15 47.30
CA ARG A 91 11.90 -1.21 46.56
C ARG A 91 12.07 -0.87 45.09
N PHE A 92 11.02 -0.35 44.45
CA PHE A 92 11.06 0.04 43.05
C PHE A 92 12.04 1.19 42.84
N TRP A 93 11.91 2.26 43.63
CA TRP A 93 12.74 3.44 43.50
C TRP A 93 14.22 3.16 43.79
N THR A 94 14.52 2.31 44.78
CA THR A 94 15.90 1.88 45.08
C THR A 94 16.49 1.09 43.91
N GLY A 95 15.73 0.14 43.34
CA GLY A 95 16.20 -0.63 42.19
C GLY A 95 16.38 0.23 40.93
N LEU A 96 15.51 1.22 40.71
CA LEU A 96 15.65 2.18 39.62
C LEU A 96 16.88 3.08 39.80
N ALA A 97 17.14 3.57 41.01
CA ALA A 97 18.35 4.33 41.33
C ALA A 97 19.62 3.52 41.08
N ARG A 98 19.62 2.24 41.46
CA ARG A 98 20.72 1.32 41.14
C ARG A 98 20.90 1.16 39.62
N ALA A 99 19.83 0.90 38.88
CA ALA A 99 19.90 0.72 37.43
C ALA A 99 20.41 1.99 36.71
N VAL A 100 20.10 3.17 37.24
CA VAL A 100 20.66 4.45 36.77
C VAL A 100 22.16 4.54 37.10
N SER A 101 22.55 4.25 38.33
CA SER A 101 23.96 4.25 38.76
C SER A 101 24.81 3.27 37.95
N ASP A 102 24.25 2.12 37.59
CA ASP A 102 24.89 1.08 36.78
C ASP A 102 24.90 1.43 35.27
N GLY A 103 24.35 2.58 34.88
CA GLY A 103 24.29 3.05 33.49
C GLY A 103 23.31 2.28 32.59
N GLN A 104 22.51 1.38 33.16
CA GLN A 104 21.52 0.58 32.43
C GLN A 104 20.30 1.42 32.05
N ILE A 105 19.84 2.28 32.95
CA ILE A 105 18.81 3.29 32.68
C ILE A 105 19.47 4.66 32.59
N ARG A 106 19.24 5.37 31.49
CA ARG A 106 19.85 6.67 31.21
C ARG A 106 18.84 7.81 31.20
N ARG A 107 17.55 7.49 31.22
CA ARG A 107 16.44 8.46 31.08
C ARG A 107 15.18 7.94 31.73
N VAL A 108 14.28 8.84 32.13
CA VAL A 108 12.91 8.53 32.52
C VAL A 108 11.91 9.13 31.53
N CYS A 109 10.92 8.35 31.10
CA CYS A 109 9.82 8.81 30.25
C CYS A 109 8.49 8.51 30.95
N LEU A 110 7.74 9.56 31.28
CA LEU A 110 6.42 9.45 31.90
C LEU A 110 5.34 9.59 30.83
N GLN A 111 4.42 8.64 30.76
CA GLN A 111 3.21 8.71 29.97
C GLN A 111 2.03 9.03 30.90
N LEU A 112 1.24 10.04 30.55
CA LEU A 112 0.07 10.43 31.34
C LEU A 112 -1.21 10.00 30.63
N THR A 113 -2.12 9.35 31.35
CA THR A 113 -3.52 9.27 30.91
C THR A 113 -4.21 10.63 31.12
N VAL A 114 -5.44 10.77 30.64
CA VAL A 114 -6.24 11.97 30.87
C VAL A 114 -7.36 11.64 31.83
N ALA A 115 -7.20 12.00 33.10
CA ALA A 115 -8.25 11.92 34.10
C ALA A 115 -8.06 13.01 35.16
N PRO A 116 -9.09 13.36 35.95
CA PRO A 116 -8.93 14.27 37.09
C PRO A 116 -7.81 13.79 38.03
N GLY A 117 -6.97 14.71 38.52
CA GLY A 117 -5.89 14.41 39.46
C GLY A 117 -4.57 13.91 38.84
N VAL A 118 -4.59 13.36 37.62
CA VAL A 118 -3.38 12.78 36.98
C VAL A 118 -2.24 13.79 36.83
N LEU A 119 -2.55 15.08 36.62
CA LEU A 119 -1.54 16.12 36.50
C LEU A 119 -0.79 16.35 37.84
N GLU A 120 -1.48 16.27 38.97
CA GLU A 120 -0.84 16.39 40.29
C GLU A 120 -0.07 15.11 40.67
N GLU A 121 -0.58 13.93 40.29
CA GLU A 121 0.18 12.67 40.40
C GLU A 121 1.47 12.72 39.57
N ALA A 122 1.40 13.28 38.36
CA ALA A 122 2.56 13.46 37.50
C ALA A 122 3.59 14.41 38.13
N ARG A 123 3.14 15.49 38.77
CA ARG A 123 4.01 16.40 39.54
C ARG A 123 4.75 15.65 40.66
N ALA A 124 4.04 14.83 41.42
CA ALA A 124 4.63 14.02 42.47
C ALA A 124 5.68 13.04 41.90
N ALA A 125 5.35 12.35 40.79
CA ALA A 125 6.26 11.42 40.14
C ALA A 125 7.54 12.11 39.58
N VAL A 126 7.41 13.27 38.93
CA VAL A 126 8.57 14.03 38.45
C VAL A 126 9.42 14.52 39.61
N SER A 127 8.79 15.00 40.69
CA SER A 127 9.51 15.44 41.90
C SER A 127 10.30 14.30 42.54
N GLU A 128 9.71 13.10 42.57
CA GLU A 128 10.36 11.91 43.11
C GLU A 128 11.55 11.45 42.25
N VAL A 129 11.41 11.50 40.91
CA VAL A 129 12.53 11.27 39.99
C VAL A 129 13.64 12.28 40.24
N ARG A 130 13.32 13.57 40.37
CA ARG A 130 14.33 14.61 40.62
C ARG A 130 15.04 14.46 41.95
N ARG A 131 14.31 14.03 42.99
CA ARG A 131 14.86 13.79 44.33
C ARG A 131 15.80 12.59 44.37
N ARG A 132 15.44 11.48 43.71
CA ARG A 132 16.18 10.20 43.82
C ARG A 132 17.17 9.95 42.69
N LEU A 133 16.93 10.51 41.52
CA LEU A 133 17.69 10.28 40.30
C LEU A 133 18.23 11.62 39.76
N PRO A 134 19.05 12.34 40.54
CA PRO A 134 19.54 13.65 40.15
C PRO A 134 20.30 13.57 38.83
N GLY A 135 20.06 14.55 37.94
CA GLY A 135 20.70 14.63 36.63
C GLY A 135 20.14 13.71 35.54
N VAL A 136 19.25 12.76 35.85
CA VAL A 136 18.63 11.92 34.82
C VAL A 136 17.64 12.74 33.98
N PRO A 137 17.71 12.70 32.64
CA PRO A 137 16.75 13.41 31.81
C PRO A 137 15.33 12.85 31.96
N VAL A 138 14.33 13.74 31.98
CA VAL A 138 12.92 13.42 32.19
C VAL A 138 12.07 13.94 31.03
N CYS A 139 11.37 13.05 30.35
CA CYS A 139 10.39 13.39 29.34
C CYS A 139 8.98 13.09 29.84
N VAL A 140 8.04 14.02 29.68
CA VAL A 140 6.63 13.84 30.07
C VAL A 140 5.76 13.92 28.82
N SER A 141 5.11 12.82 28.47
CA SER A 141 4.14 12.73 27.39
C SER A 141 2.73 13.00 27.93
N ALA A 142 2.16 14.15 27.57
CA ALA A 142 0.92 14.64 28.17
C ALA A 142 -0.04 15.24 27.14
N ALA A 143 -1.34 15.06 27.35
CA ALA A 143 -2.40 15.69 26.56
C ALA A 143 -2.72 17.11 27.08
N CYS A 144 -1.73 18.00 27.02
CA CYS A 144 -1.87 19.39 27.49
C CYS A 144 -2.94 20.16 26.69
N ARG A 145 -3.68 21.01 27.38
CA ARG A 145 -4.77 21.86 26.87
C ARG A 145 -4.36 23.33 26.70
N SER A 146 -3.28 23.75 27.34
CA SER A 146 -2.78 25.12 27.30
C SER A 146 -1.26 25.17 27.41
N LEU A 147 -0.67 26.31 27.03
CA LEU A 147 0.77 26.55 27.20
C LEU A 147 1.18 26.62 28.68
N ALA A 148 0.27 27.07 29.56
CA ALA A 148 0.51 27.09 31.00
C ALA A 148 0.66 25.68 31.58
N GLU A 149 -0.07 24.68 31.08
CA GLU A 149 0.15 23.28 31.48
C GLU A 149 1.53 22.78 31.04
N VAL A 150 1.98 23.14 29.83
CA VAL A 150 3.34 22.81 29.35
C VAL A 150 4.41 23.46 30.23
N GLU A 151 4.26 24.75 30.52
CA GLU A 151 5.17 25.52 31.39
C GLU A 151 5.25 24.92 32.79
N ARG A 152 4.12 24.54 33.38
CA ARG A 152 4.08 23.84 34.67
C ARG A 152 4.87 22.54 34.65
N ILE A 153 4.67 21.69 33.65
CA ILE A 153 5.36 20.40 33.56
C ILE A 153 6.88 20.60 33.44
N LEU A 154 7.31 21.54 32.60
CA LEU A 154 8.74 21.91 32.49
C LEU A 154 9.27 22.46 33.82
N GLY A 155 8.48 23.27 34.53
CA GLY A 155 8.82 23.85 35.83
C GLY A 155 8.95 22.84 36.98
N TRP A 156 8.35 21.65 36.86
CA TRP A 156 8.61 20.55 37.82
C TRP A 156 9.97 19.89 37.61
N GLY A 157 10.67 20.30 36.55
CA GLY A 157 11.92 19.69 36.12
C GLY A 157 11.72 18.64 35.04
N ALA A 158 10.72 18.72 34.15
CA ALA A 158 10.77 17.93 32.93
C ALA A 158 11.72 18.60 31.90
N ASP A 159 12.60 17.82 31.29
CA ASP A 159 13.47 18.30 30.20
C ASP A 159 12.72 18.40 28.88
N ARG A 160 11.69 17.57 28.67
CA ARG A 160 10.88 17.61 27.45
C ARG A 160 9.42 17.33 27.74
N VAL A 161 8.52 18.03 27.05
CA VAL A 161 7.09 17.70 27.01
C VAL A 161 6.74 17.17 25.63
N THR A 162 6.22 15.95 25.58
CA THR A 162 5.76 15.34 24.33
C THR A 162 4.26 15.52 24.18
N LEU A 163 3.89 16.21 23.11
CA LEU A 163 2.53 16.52 22.71
C LEU A 163 2.13 15.62 21.54
N ALA A 164 1.57 14.45 21.84
CA ALA A 164 1.22 13.45 20.82
C ALA A 164 0.26 14.00 19.74
N VAL A 165 0.58 13.73 18.47
CA VAL A 165 -0.30 13.91 17.30
C VAL A 165 -0.86 12.55 16.89
N ASP A 166 0.03 11.56 16.81
CA ASP A 166 -0.18 10.16 16.45
C ASP A 166 -0.64 9.94 15.00
N ALA A 167 -1.74 10.54 14.55
CA ALA A 167 -2.26 10.37 13.18
C ALA A 167 -1.90 11.57 12.29
N ALA A 168 -1.32 11.32 11.12
CA ALA A 168 -0.75 12.38 10.28
C ALA A 168 -1.71 13.02 9.28
N SER A 169 -2.84 12.38 8.96
CA SER A 169 -3.86 12.95 8.08
C SER A 169 -5.07 13.48 8.85
N PRO A 170 -5.76 14.54 8.38
CA PRO A 170 -7.00 15.03 9.02
C PRO A 170 -8.07 13.94 9.12
N ALA A 171 -8.16 13.07 8.11
CA ALA A 171 -9.10 11.95 8.08
C ALA A 171 -8.77 10.91 9.15
N ALA A 172 -7.52 10.43 9.20
CA ALA A 172 -7.07 9.46 10.20
C ALA A 172 -7.18 10.05 11.62
N TYR A 173 -6.79 11.31 11.81
CA TYR A 173 -6.87 11.98 13.12
C TYR A 173 -8.31 12.05 13.64
N ARG A 174 -9.27 12.44 12.79
CA ARG A 174 -10.69 12.51 13.15
C ARG A 174 -11.24 11.14 13.50
N MET A 175 -10.92 10.12 12.69
CA MET A 175 -11.37 8.74 12.91
C MET A 175 -10.78 8.15 14.20
N VAL A 176 -9.48 8.34 14.44
CA VAL A 176 -8.76 7.64 15.51
C VAL A 176 -8.82 8.39 16.84
N LYS A 177 -8.64 9.71 16.85
CA LYS A 177 -8.54 10.51 18.09
C LYS A 177 -9.74 11.42 18.32
N GLY A 178 -10.49 11.72 17.26
CA GLY A 178 -11.51 12.77 17.26
C GLY A 178 -10.92 14.18 17.27
N GLY A 179 -11.76 15.17 16.97
CA GLY A 179 -11.35 16.59 16.92
C GLY A 179 -10.69 16.99 15.60
N SER A 180 -9.78 17.97 15.66
CA SER A 180 -9.12 18.57 14.49
C SER A 180 -7.60 18.47 14.63
N LEU A 181 -6.96 17.97 13.57
CA LEU A 181 -5.52 17.89 13.45
C LEU A 181 -4.93 19.30 13.41
N GLU A 182 -5.52 20.21 12.64
CA GLU A 182 -5.08 21.58 12.44
C GLU A 182 -4.98 22.33 13.79
N ARG A 183 -6.00 22.22 14.64
CA ARG A 183 -5.96 22.81 16.00
C ARG A 183 -4.84 22.21 16.87
N ARG A 184 -4.54 20.92 16.69
CA ARG A 184 -3.47 20.26 17.42
C ARG A 184 -2.09 20.74 16.93
N LEU A 185 -1.92 20.87 15.61
CA LEU A 185 -0.68 21.36 15.01
C LEU A 185 -0.43 22.83 15.39
N ASP A 186 -1.45 23.68 15.35
CA ASP A 186 -1.34 25.07 15.81
C ASP A 186 -0.90 25.16 17.29
N PHE A 187 -1.48 24.32 18.16
CA PHE A 187 -1.06 24.27 19.56
C PHE A 187 0.40 23.84 19.72
N ILE A 188 0.84 22.82 18.98
CA ILE A 188 2.24 22.35 19.01
C ILE A 188 3.17 23.44 18.49
N ALA A 189 2.83 24.14 17.40
CA ALA A 189 3.64 25.22 16.85
C ALA A 189 3.81 26.37 17.87
N ARG A 190 2.73 26.76 18.56
CA ARG A 190 2.81 27.76 19.64
C ARG A 190 3.67 27.28 20.81
N ALA A 191 3.55 26.01 21.21
CA ALA A 191 4.36 25.43 22.27
C ALA A 191 5.85 25.38 21.88
N ALA A 192 6.16 24.96 20.66
CA ALA A 192 7.53 24.87 20.15
C ALA A 192 8.20 26.25 20.08
N ARG A 193 7.49 27.27 19.59
CA ARG A 193 7.99 28.66 19.58
C ARG A 193 8.25 29.20 20.99
N ARG A 194 7.40 28.85 21.97
CA ARG A 194 7.54 29.31 23.35
C ARG A 194 8.64 28.54 24.11
N PHE A 195 8.84 27.26 23.80
CA PHE A 195 9.75 26.35 24.48
C PHE A 195 10.66 25.60 23.48
N PRO A 196 11.57 26.31 22.78
CA PRO A 196 12.41 25.72 21.72
C PRO A 196 13.26 24.57 22.24
N GLY A 197 13.42 23.50 21.45
CA GLY A 197 14.16 22.29 21.80
C GLY A 197 13.53 21.40 22.88
N ARG A 198 12.46 21.86 23.55
CA ARG A 198 11.83 21.21 24.72
C ARG A 198 10.50 20.51 24.40
N ILE A 199 10.07 20.53 23.14
CA ILE A 199 8.82 19.89 22.70
C ILE A 199 9.11 18.63 21.88
N GLY A 200 8.29 17.61 22.05
CA GLY A 200 8.29 16.41 21.22
C GLY A 200 6.88 16.07 20.73
N THR A 201 6.78 15.14 19.79
CA THR A 201 5.53 14.54 19.33
C THR A 201 5.71 13.05 19.02
N HIS A 202 4.59 12.37 18.83
CA HIS A 202 4.52 11.00 18.36
C HIS A 202 3.77 10.97 17.02
N LEU A 203 4.21 10.10 16.11
CA LEU A 203 3.50 9.70 14.91
C LEU A 203 3.42 8.17 14.86
N ILE A 204 2.28 7.64 14.46
CA ILE A 204 1.98 6.22 14.35
C ILE A 204 1.60 5.94 12.90
N ALA A 205 2.45 5.21 12.19
CA ALA A 205 2.20 4.75 10.82
C ALA A 205 1.21 3.59 10.80
N GLY A 206 0.28 3.57 9.84
CA GLY A 206 -0.73 2.52 9.67
C GLY A 206 -2.12 2.88 10.19
N LEU A 207 -2.37 4.13 10.60
CA LEU A 207 -3.68 4.62 11.04
C LEU A 207 -4.58 5.10 9.90
N GLY A 208 -4.07 5.13 8.66
CA GLY A 208 -4.81 5.47 7.44
C GLY A 208 -4.23 6.65 6.66
N GLU A 209 -3.10 7.18 7.11
CA GLU A 209 -2.27 8.13 6.38
C GLU A 209 -1.42 7.48 5.28
N THR A 210 -1.10 8.29 4.26
CA THR A 210 -0.11 7.99 3.23
C THR A 210 1.32 8.28 3.72
N GLU A 211 2.33 7.82 2.98
CA GLU A 211 3.72 8.15 3.30
C GLU A 211 4.01 9.64 3.10
N GLU A 212 3.39 10.25 2.07
CA GLU A 212 3.46 11.69 1.79
C GLU A 212 2.94 12.54 2.96
N GLU A 213 1.76 12.24 3.48
CA GLU A 213 1.19 12.95 4.63
C GLU A 213 2.08 12.82 5.88
N MET A 214 2.64 11.62 6.10
CA MET A 214 3.59 11.37 7.18
C MET A 214 4.86 12.19 7.04
N VAL A 215 5.49 12.18 5.87
CA VAL A 215 6.73 12.91 5.60
C VAL A 215 6.50 14.43 5.68
N GLY A 216 5.42 14.93 5.10
CA GLY A 216 5.06 16.34 5.18
C GLY A 216 4.89 16.79 6.64
N LEU A 217 4.23 16.00 7.47
CA LEU A 217 4.10 16.31 8.88
C LEU A 217 5.43 16.22 9.64
N MET A 218 6.29 15.25 9.33
CA MET A 218 7.64 15.16 9.89
C MET A 218 8.48 16.40 9.55
N GLN A 219 8.36 16.92 8.33
CA GLN A 219 9.03 18.15 7.90
C GLN A 219 8.55 19.34 8.74
N VAL A 220 7.24 19.54 8.86
CA VAL A 220 6.66 20.62 9.68
C VAL A 220 7.15 20.56 11.12
N MET A 221 7.21 19.36 11.71
CA MET A 221 7.72 19.19 13.08
C MET A 221 9.21 19.50 13.19
N THR A 222 10.00 19.08 12.20
CA THR A 222 11.45 19.32 12.17
C THR A 222 11.75 20.81 12.02
N ASP A 223 11.02 21.52 11.16
CA ASP A 223 11.15 22.98 10.97
C ASP A 223 10.77 23.77 12.24
N LEU A 224 9.94 23.18 13.11
CA LEU A 224 9.56 23.74 14.41
C LEU A 224 10.49 23.31 15.57
N ASP A 225 11.57 22.58 15.30
CA ASP A 225 12.46 22.00 16.33
C ASP A 225 11.70 21.09 17.33
N VAL A 226 10.71 20.36 16.81
CA VAL A 226 9.92 19.36 17.56
C VAL A 226 10.47 17.97 17.30
N THR A 227 10.89 17.28 18.37
CA THR A 227 11.36 15.89 18.26
C THR A 227 10.23 14.93 17.91
N VAL A 228 10.29 14.26 16.76
CA VAL A 228 9.31 13.27 16.33
C VAL A 228 9.73 11.87 16.75
N ALA A 229 8.94 11.15 17.55
CA ALA A 229 9.06 9.70 17.69
C ALA A 229 8.10 9.00 16.72
N LEU A 230 8.63 8.06 15.93
CA LEU A 230 7.86 7.28 14.96
C LEU A 230 7.58 5.87 15.50
N PHE A 231 6.34 5.43 15.35
CA PHE A 231 5.84 4.12 15.78
C PHE A 231 5.08 3.44 14.65
N ALA A 232 5.08 2.11 14.62
CA ALA A 232 4.19 1.34 13.76
C ALA A 232 2.89 1.05 14.50
N PHE A 233 1.74 1.19 13.84
CA PHE A 233 0.47 0.77 14.41
C PHE A 233 0.50 -0.74 14.69
N THR A 234 -0.19 -1.11 15.74
CA THR A 234 -0.21 -2.48 16.22
C THR A 234 -1.59 -2.74 16.82
N PRO A 235 -2.34 -3.73 16.29
CA PRO A 235 -3.62 -4.06 16.86
C PRO A 235 -3.46 -4.61 18.27
N VAL A 236 -4.38 -4.18 19.15
CA VAL A 236 -4.49 -4.65 20.52
C VAL A 236 -5.93 -5.08 20.74
N GLU A 237 -6.11 -6.32 21.19
CA GLU A 237 -7.42 -6.89 21.50
C GLU A 237 -8.18 -6.00 22.51
N GLY A 238 -9.45 -5.75 22.22
CA GLY A 238 -10.33 -4.89 23.01
C GLY A 238 -10.15 -3.39 22.77
N THR A 239 -9.40 -2.98 21.74
CA THR A 239 -9.33 -1.57 21.30
C THR A 239 -10.24 -1.32 20.08
N GLY A 240 -10.53 -0.06 19.77
CA GLY A 240 -11.40 0.30 18.64
C GLY A 240 -10.81 0.00 17.25
N LEU A 241 -9.53 -0.36 17.18
CA LEU A 241 -8.83 -0.76 15.96
C LEU A 241 -8.29 -2.20 16.09
N GLU A 242 -8.93 -3.06 16.89
CA GLU A 242 -8.48 -4.44 17.13
C GLU A 242 -8.39 -5.28 15.84
N ASP A 243 -9.29 -5.06 14.88
CA ASP A 243 -9.37 -5.83 13.62
C ASP A 243 -8.51 -5.24 12.48
N ARG A 244 -7.74 -4.18 12.75
CA ARG A 244 -6.93 -3.50 11.73
C ARG A 244 -5.53 -4.11 11.65
N GLU A 245 -5.04 -4.30 10.44
CA GLU A 245 -3.67 -4.80 10.22
C GLU A 245 -2.60 -3.75 10.58
N PRO A 246 -1.41 -4.19 11.04
CA PRO A 246 -0.24 -3.32 11.14
C PRO A 246 0.18 -2.78 9.76
N PRO A 247 0.99 -1.70 9.70
CA PRO A 247 1.48 -1.20 8.41
C PRO A 247 2.39 -2.23 7.74
N ASP A 248 2.44 -2.19 6.40
CA ASP A 248 3.45 -2.91 5.62
C ASP A 248 4.87 -2.52 6.08
N LEU A 249 5.74 -3.52 6.25
CA LEU A 249 7.10 -3.31 6.75
C LEU A 249 7.91 -2.43 5.81
N ARG A 250 7.79 -2.61 4.49
CA ARG A 250 8.52 -1.79 3.52
C ARG A 250 8.06 -0.33 3.57
N SER A 251 6.75 -0.09 3.68
CA SER A 251 6.21 1.25 3.90
C SER A 251 6.76 1.90 5.17
N TYR A 252 6.79 1.15 6.28
CA TYR A 252 7.36 1.64 7.53
C TYR A 252 8.86 1.94 7.43
N ARG A 253 9.62 1.09 6.74
CA ARG A 253 11.06 1.28 6.49
C ARG A 253 11.34 2.52 5.65
N ARG A 254 10.48 2.79 4.65
CA ARG A 254 10.58 4.03 3.87
C ARG A 254 10.33 5.26 4.72
N LEU A 255 9.34 5.22 5.61
CA LEU A 255 9.09 6.30 6.58
C LEU A 255 10.24 6.51 7.57
N GLN A 256 10.86 5.43 8.05
CA GLN A 256 12.04 5.50 8.91
C GLN A 256 13.22 6.19 8.19
N ALA A 257 13.48 5.79 6.95
CA ALA A 257 14.49 6.42 6.10
C ALA A 257 14.19 7.91 5.84
N ALA A 258 12.97 8.23 5.42
CA ALA A 258 12.56 9.61 5.16
C ALA A 258 12.71 10.50 6.39
N ARG A 259 12.22 10.03 7.55
CA ARG A 259 12.38 10.72 8.83
C ARG A 259 13.86 10.98 9.13
N HIS A 260 14.72 9.98 8.94
CA HIS A 260 16.15 10.13 9.22
C HIS A 260 16.79 11.22 8.35
N LEU A 261 16.48 11.22 7.05
CA LEU A 261 17.04 12.20 6.11
C LEU A 261 16.54 13.62 6.43
N VAL A 262 15.24 13.79 6.71
CA VAL A 262 14.63 15.08 7.07
C VAL A 262 15.21 15.62 8.39
N VAL A 263 15.24 14.81 9.45
CA VAL A 263 15.74 15.23 10.77
C VAL A 263 17.23 15.59 10.74
N ARG A 264 18.01 14.98 9.83
CA ARG A 264 19.43 15.27 9.64
C ARG A 264 19.68 16.45 8.70
N GLY A 265 18.62 17.07 8.15
CA GLY A 265 18.73 18.18 7.21
C GLY A 265 19.39 17.79 5.89
N LEU A 266 19.33 16.50 5.50
CA LEU A 266 19.94 16.02 4.26
C LEU A 266 19.02 16.21 3.05
N VAL A 267 17.71 16.32 3.30
CA VAL A 267 16.68 16.56 2.30
C VAL A 267 15.47 17.16 3.00
N ARG A 268 14.68 17.94 2.26
CA ARG A 268 13.34 18.37 2.69
C ARG A 268 12.24 17.53 2.05
N ALA A 269 11.06 17.49 2.68
CA ALA A 269 9.90 16.81 2.14
C ALA A 269 9.53 17.28 0.73
N GLU A 270 9.71 18.56 0.43
CA GLU A 270 9.37 19.14 -0.89
C GLU A 270 10.31 18.66 -2.02
N GLU A 271 11.47 18.11 -1.66
CA GLU A 271 12.43 17.53 -2.61
C GLU A 271 12.18 16.02 -2.82
N MET A 272 11.38 15.40 -1.96
CA MET A 272 10.95 14.01 -2.15
C MET A 272 9.86 13.93 -3.22
N ALA A 273 9.72 12.74 -3.82
CA ALA A 273 8.66 12.49 -4.79
C ALA A 273 7.86 11.26 -4.37
N PHE A 274 6.55 11.35 -4.57
CA PHE A 274 5.57 10.33 -4.17
C PHE A 274 4.83 9.80 -5.41
N ASP A 275 4.32 8.57 -5.34
CA ASP A 275 3.44 8.01 -6.37
C ASP A 275 1.98 8.46 -6.18
N ALA A 276 1.07 8.01 -7.06
CA ALA A 276 -0.34 8.39 -7.00
C ALA A 276 -1.06 7.91 -5.72
N GLN A 277 -0.47 6.97 -4.97
CA GLN A 277 -0.97 6.47 -3.68
C GLN A 277 -0.27 7.14 -2.49
N GLY A 278 0.59 8.14 -2.74
CA GLY A 278 1.34 8.85 -1.71
C GLY A 278 2.49 8.03 -1.10
N ARG A 279 3.03 7.03 -1.81
CA ARG A 279 4.20 6.25 -1.37
C ARG A 279 5.49 6.88 -1.88
N ILE A 280 6.57 6.81 -1.11
CA ILE A 280 7.86 7.45 -1.44
C ILE A 280 8.49 6.77 -2.66
N ARG A 281 8.52 7.50 -3.78
CA ARG A 281 9.14 7.14 -5.06
C ARG A 281 10.61 7.59 -5.12
N SER A 282 10.95 8.67 -4.44
CA SER A 282 12.30 9.23 -4.35
C SER A 282 12.47 9.99 -3.04
N TYR A 283 13.62 9.83 -2.40
CA TYR A 283 14.01 10.60 -1.21
C TYR A 283 14.65 11.94 -1.56
N GLY A 284 14.48 12.48 -2.78
CA GLY A 284 15.16 13.71 -3.24
C GLY A 284 16.67 13.58 -3.47
N LEU A 285 17.25 12.42 -3.17
CA LEU A 285 18.68 12.12 -3.34
C LEU A 285 18.91 10.86 -4.19
N PRO A 286 20.07 10.73 -4.86
CA PRO A 286 20.49 9.45 -5.44
C PRO A 286 20.41 8.32 -4.41
N TRP A 287 19.90 7.14 -4.80
CA TRP A 287 19.79 6.01 -3.88
C TRP A 287 21.11 5.64 -3.20
N GLU A 288 22.25 5.71 -3.89
CA GLU A 288 23.56 5.46 -3.28
C GLU A 288 23.92 6.46 -2.17
N ARG A 289 23.52 7.74 -2.29
CA ARG A 289 23.68 8.73 -1.22
C ARG A 289 22.76 8.42 -0.04
N VAL A 290 21.54 7.99 -0.32
CA VAL A 290 20.59 7.55 0.71
C VAL A 290 21.15 6.34 1.45
N ARG A 291 21.64 5.31 0.73
CA ARG A 291 22.28 4.13 1.32
C ARG A 291 23.45 4.51 2.22
N GLN A 292 24.32 5.41 1.77
CA GLN A 292 25.44 5.92 2.58
C GLN A 292 24.94 6.59 3.87
N ALA A 293 23.91 7.44 3.78
CA ALA A 293 23.32 8.11 4.95
C ALA A 293 22.67 7.12 5.93
N LEU A 294 22.12 6.01 5.43
CA LEU A 294 21.42 5.00 6.22
C LEU A 294 22.31 3.82 6.66
N ALA A 295 23.56 3.74 6.18
CA ALA A 295 24.45 2.60 6.37
C ALA A 295 24.72 2.24 7.83
N GLY A 296 24.66 3.21 8.74
CA GLY A 296 24.84 2.97 10.18
C GLY A 296 23.62 2.32 10.86
N GLY A 297 22.50 2.17 10.15
CA GLY A 297 21.27 1.53 10.65
C GLY A 297 20.50 2.35 11.70
N GLN A 298 20.96 3.55 12.08
CA GLN A 298 20.29 4.36 13.11
C GLN A 298 18.89 4.81 12.69
N ALA A 299 18.61 4.89 11.39
CA ALA A 299 17.27 5.21 10.87
C ALA A 299 16.21 4.18 11.27
N PHE A 300 16.60 2.90 11.41
CA PHE A 300 15.70 1.77 11.65
C PHE A 300 15.57 1.42 13.14
N GLN A 301 16.36 2.07 14.00
CA GLN A 301 16.25 1.91 15.45
C GLN A 301 15.03 2.68 15.99
N THR A 302 14.63 2.38 17.23
CA THR A 302 13.62 3.20 17.93
C THR A 302 14.03 4.67 17.89
N SER A 303 13.08 5.51 17.51
CA SER A 303 13.32 6.93 17.30
C SER A 303 12.56 7.82 18.29
N GLY A 304 13.02 9.06 18.45
CA GLY A 304 12.43 10.04 19.35
C GLY A 304 13.49 10.71 20.22
N CYS A 305 13.24 10.76 21.52
CA CYS A 305 14.19 11.34 22.47
C CYS A 305 15.50 10.52 22.54
N PRO A 306 16.63 11.14 22.93
CA PRO A 306 17.88 10.43 23.21
C PRO A 306 17.69 9.25 24.18
N ASP A 307 18.47 8.19 23.98
CA ASP A 307 18.46 6.95 24.76
C ASP A 307 17.11 6.21 24.82
N CYS A 308 16.19 6.47 23.89
CA CYS A 308 14.90 5.78 23.77
C CYS A 308 15.02 4.55 22.86
N ASN A 309 14.82 3.34 23.41
CA ASN A 309 15.01 2.08 22.67
C ASN A 309 13.85 1.05 22.80
N ARG A 310 12.69 1.45 23.33
CA ARG A 310 11.46 0.65 23.57
C ARG A 310 11.41 -0.79 22.98
N PRO A 311 11.95 -1.81 23.67
CA PRO A 311 11.91 -3.20 23.18
C PRO A 311 10.48 -3.75 23.12
N TYR A 312 10.11 -4.34 21.97
CA TYR A 312 8.84 -5.05 21.72
C TYR A 312 7.58 -4.22 21.96
N TYR A 313 7.69 -2.89 21.82
CA TYR A 313 6.56 -1.99 22.05
C TYR A 313 5.52 -2.08 20.92
N ASN A 314 5.98 -2.28 19.68
CA ASN A 314 5.17 -2.42 18.47
C ASN A 314 5.33 -3.82 17.85
N GLU A 315 6.34 -4.58 18.25
CA GLU A 315 6.80 -5.84 17.64
C GLU A 315 6.63 -7.06 18.56
N ARG A 316 6.27 -8.23 18.02
CA ARG A 316 6.31 -9.47 18.78
C ARG A 316 7.77 -9.96 18.79
N PRO A 317 8.27 -10.58 19.86
CA PRO A 317 9.65 -11.08 19.87
C PRO A 317 9.99 -12.07 18.75
N SER A 318 8.99 -12.80 18.26
CA SER A 318 9.13 -13.82 17.21
C SER A 318 8.73 -13.35 15.80
N GLY A 319 8.44 -12.05 15.61
CA GLY A 319 8.00 -11.51 14.32
C GLY A 319 8.90 -10.38 13.84
N ASP A 320 8.55 -9.78 12.70
CA ASP A 320 9.31 -8.69 12.11
C ASP A 320 9.43 -7.50 13.07
N LEU A 321 10.64 -6.96 13.17
CA LEU A 321 10.92 -5.84 14.03
C LEU A 321 10.73 -4.51 13.28
N PHE A 322 9.64 -3.79 13.53
CA PHE A 322 9.46 -2.43 13.01
C PHE A 322 10.55 -1.48 13.52
N ASN A 323 10.84 -1.46 14.82
CA ASN A 323 11.89 -0.63 15.42
C ASN A 323 12.89 -1.50 16.15
N TYR A 324 14.16 -1.42 15.75
CA TYR A 324 15.22 -2.13 16.44
C TYR A 324 15.54 -1.44 17.77
N PRO A 325 15.45 -2.14 18.92
CA PRO A 325 15.74 -1.57 20.25
C PRO A 325 17.24 -1.53 20.59
N ARG A 326 18.08 -1.86 19.61
CA ARG A 326 19.53 -2.01 19.71
C ARG A 326 20.15 -1.70 18.35
N PRO A 327 21.48 -1.51 18.28
CA PRO A 327 22.19 -1.54 17.01
C PRO A 327 21.86 -2.82 16.22
N LEU A 328 21.66 -2.63 14.91
CA LEU A 328 21.38 -3.70 13.95
C LEU A 328 22.66 -4.48 13.63
N SER A 329 22.54 -5.79 13.38
CA SER A 329 23.57 -6.59 12.73
C SER A 329 23.79 -6.15 11.28
N GLU A 330 24.87 -6.58 10.63
CA GLU A 330 25.10 -6.25 9.21
C GLU A 330 24.00 -6.83 8.29
N GLU A 331 23.48 -8.01 8.61
CA GLU A 331 22.35 -8.63 7.90
C GLU A 331 21.07 -7.84 8.10
N GLU A 332 20.74 -7.45 9.33
CA GLU A 332 19.58 -6.61 9.65
C GLU A 332 19.68 -5.24 8.95
N LYS A 333 20.88 -4.64 8.90
CA LYS A 333 21.12 -3.39 8.16
C LYS A 333 20.87 -3.57 6.67
N ALA A 334 21.41 -4.64 6.07
CA ALA A 334 21.24 -4.90 4.65
C ALA A 334 19.77 -5.13 4.28
N ALA A 335 19.05 -5.93 5.07
CA ALA A 335 17.61 -6.17 4.89
C ALA A 335 16.80 -4.87 5.04
N ALA A 336 17.02 -4.11 6.12
CA ALA A 336 16.29 -2.87 6.36
C ALA A 336 16.57 -1.80 5.28
N LEU A 337 17.81 -1.74 4.74
CA LEU A 337 18.15 -0.88 3.61
C LEU A 337 17.38 -1.27 2.34
N GLU A 338 17.27 -2.57 2.04
CA GLU A 338 16.53 -3.03 0.87
C GLU A 338 15.01 -2.86 1.03
N GLU A 339 14.47 -3.07 2.23
CA GLU A 339 13.07 -2.80 2.55
C GLU A 339 12.73 -1.31 2.46
N ALA A 340 13.68 -0.44 2.83
CA ALA A 340 13.56 1.02 2.76
C ALA A 340 13.74 1.59 1.34
N ARG A 341 13.95 0.74 0.33
CA ARG A 341 14.09 1.22 -1.05
C ARG A 341 12.81 1.95 -1.46
N PRO A 342 12.90 3.14 -2.10
CA PRO A 342 11.71 3.83 -2.61
C PRO A 342 10.89 2.89 -3.47
N VAL A 343 9.57 3.07 -3.50
CA VAL A 343 8.73 2.33 -4.44
C VAL A 343 9.31 2.57 -5.82
N ALA A 344 9.56 1.47 -6.52
CA ALA A 344 10.19 1.49 -7.83
C ALA A 344 9.39 2.44 -8.70
N CYS A 345 9.94 3.61 -8.96
CA CYS A 345 9.20 4.55 -9.74
C CYS A 345 9.53 4.48 -11.19
N LEU A 346 8.47 4.78 -11.90
CA LEU A 346 8.27 4.46 -13.27
C LEU A 346 8.62 5.71 -14.08
N THR A 347 9.75 6.36 -13.72
CA THR A 347 10.50 7.34 -14.52
C THR A 347 11.62 8.02 -13.73
N THR A 348 12.74 8.23 -14.43
CA THR A 348 13.91 9.10 -14.17
C THR A 348 14.83 8.84 -12.96
N ARG A 349 15.96 8.15 -13.21
CA ARG A 349 17.33 8.69 -12.95
C ARG A 349 18.45 7.83 -13.57
N THR A 350 19.23 8.50 -14.42
CA THR A 350 20.68 8.39 -14.69
C THR A 350 21.36 7.02 -14.85
N ALA A 351 21.80 6.78 -16.09
CA ALA A 351 22.84 5.89 -16.62
C ALA A 351 23.86 5.27 -15.63
N GLY A 352 23.98 3.94 -15.70
CA GLY A 352 25.02 3.07 -15.12
C GLY A 352 24.61 1.58 -15.20
N PRO A 353 25.51 0.61 -15.45
CA PRO A 353 25.31 -0.43 -16.48
C PRO A 353 24.61 -1.74 -16.05
N ARG A 354 23.66 -2.18 -16.93
CA ARG A 354 23.20 -3.55 -17.33
C ARG A 354 22.97 -4.60 -16.22
N GLY A 355 21.82 -5.26 -16.04
CA GLY A 355 20.52 -5.41 -16.73
C GLY A 355 19.58 -6.18 -15.76
N ARG A 356 18.30 -6.44 -16.00
CA ARG A 356 17.43 -6.45 -17.19
C ARG A 356 16.00 -6.05 -16.74
N GLY A 357 15.25 -5.39 -17.63
CA GLY A 357 13.84 -5.00 -17.43
C GLY A 357 13.56 -3.49 -17.31
N ARG A 358 14.58 -2.64 -17.10
CA ARG A 358 14.45 -1.17 -17.17
C ARG A 358 15.08 -0.69 -18.48
N GLY A 359 14.25 -0.50 -19.50
CA GLY A 359 14.71 -0.18 -20.84
C GLY A 359 13.60 0.29 -21.76
N GLU A 360 14.02 0.66 -22.96
CA GLU A 360 13.15 0.98 -24.07
C GLU A 360 12.34 -0.26 -24.47
N TRP A 361 11.02 -0.13 -24.50
CA TRP A 361 10.10 -1.15 -24.99
C TRP A 361 9.72 -0.81 -26.41
N ARG A 362 9.42 -1.83 -27.20
CA ARG A 362 8.91 -1.62 -28.55
C ARG A 362 7.45 -1.23 -28.49
N LEU A 363 7.08 -0.20 -29.24
CA LEU A 363 5.70 0.17 -29.51
C LEU A 363 5.39 -0.09 -30.99
N ILE A 364 4.44 -0.96 -31.25
CA ILE A 364 3.89 -1.19 -32.58
C ILE A 364 2.51 -0.55 -32.62
N VAL A 365 2.27 0.36 -33.56
CA VAL A 365 0.93 0.88 -33.86
C VAL A 365 0.65 0.48 -35.29
N GLU A 366 -0.32 -0.41 -35.50
CA GLU A 366 -0.62 -0.94 -36.84
C GLU A 366 -1.47 0.08 -37.63
N ASP A 367 -0.92 0.53 -38.75
CA ASP A 367 -1.57 1.53 -39.60
C ASP A 367 -2.83 0.97 -40.27
N GLU A 368 -2.83 -0.32 -40.61
CA GLU A 368 -3.94 -1.01 -41.26
C GLU A 368 -4.53 -2.12 -40.38
N PRO A 369 -5.86 -2.33 -40.41
CA PRO A 369 -6.47 -3.46 -39.73
C PRO A 369 -6.10 -4.79 -40.40
N ARG A 370 -5.93 -5.84 -39.59
CA ARG A 370 -5.63 -7.21 -40.04
C ARG A 370 -6.83 -8.13 -39.83
N CYS A 371 -6.83 -9.29 -40.50
CA CYS A 371 -7.85 -10.30 -40.23
C CYS A 371 -7.63 -10.97 -38.87
N ALA A 372 -8.64 -11.72 -38.41
CA ALA A 372 -8.64 -12.29 -37.07
C ALA A 372 -7.49 -13.29 -36.84
N ALA A 373 -7.19 -14.10 -37.84
CA ALA A 373 -6.10 -15.08 -37.77
C ALA A 373 -4.73 -14.41 -37.67
N GLU A 374 -4.47 -13.40 -38.51
CA GLU A 374 -3.22 -12.64 -38.51
C GLU A 374 -2.97 -11.94 -37.18
N ASN A 375 -3.99 -11.31 -36.59
CA ASN A 375 -3.83 -10.62 -35.32
C ASN A 375 -3.37 -11.54 -34.18
N MET A 376 -3.99 -12.73 -34.08
CA MET A 376 -3.59 -13.72 -33.07
C MET A 376 -2.23 -14.34 -33.37
N ALA A 377 -1.91 -14.53 -34.65
CA ALA A 377 -0.62 -15.03 -35.08
C ALA A 377 0.52 -14.05 -34.77
N VAL A 378 0.31 -12.74 -34.96
CA VAL A 378 1.30 -11.71 -34.60
C VAL A 378 1.52 -11.66 -33.09
N ASP A 379 0.46 -11.67 -32.28
CA ASP A 379 0.60 -11.67 -30.81
C ASP A 379 1.40 -12.90 -30.33
N GLU A 380 1.16 -14.09 -30.93
CA GLU A 380 1.93 -15.29 -30.62
C GLU A 380 3.40 -15.20 -31.11
N ALA A 381 3.65 -14.68 -32.31
CA ALA A 381 4.99 -14.53 -32.85
C ALA A 381 5.85 -13.56 -32.02
N VAL A 382 5.24 -12.46 -31.56
CA VAL A 382 5.88 -11.52 -30.63
C VAL A 382 6.12 -12.17 -29.27
N ALA A 383 5.15 -12.91 -28.72
CA ALA A 383 5.33 -13.65 -27.48
C ALA A 383 6.49 -14.66 -27.53
N ARG A 384 6.62 -15.41 -28.64
CA ARG A 384 7.74 -16.32 -28.88
C ARG A 384 9.08 -15.60 -28.94
N SER A 385 9.15 -14.47 -29.64
CA SER A 385 10.39 -13.71 -29.82
C SER A 385 10.84 -13.02 -28.54
N VAL A 386 9.90 -12.49 -27.75
CA VAL A 386 10.20 -11.94 -26.42
C VAL A 386 10.63 -13.03 -25.46
N ALA A 387 9.98 -14.20 -25.47
CA ALA A 387 10.36 -15.35 -24.64
C ALA A 387 11.77 -15.85 -24.97
N ALA A 388 12.14 -15.87 -26.26
CA ALA A 388 13.48 -16.23 -26.73
C ALA A 388 14.53 -15.13 -26.47
N GLY A 389 14.12 -13.93 -26.04
CA GLY A 389 15.00 -12.77 -25.87
C GLY A 389 15.51 -12.17 -27.18
N SER A 390 14.93 -12.53 -28.33
CA SER A 390 15.27 -11.98 -29.65
C SER A 390 14.51 -10.69 -29.98
N ALA A 391 13.45 -10.37 -29.22
CA ALA A 391 12.71 -9.12 -29.30
C ALA A 391 12.58 -8.44 -27.93
N PRO A 392 12.52 -7.10 -27.88
CA PRO A 392 12.26 -6.37 -26.63
C PRO A 392 10.81 -6.54 -26.16
N PRO A 393 10.52 -6.30 -24.87
CA PRO A 393 9.14 -6.20 -24.39
C PRO A 393 8.34 -5.24 -25.28
N THR A 394 7.13 -5.64 -25.65
CA THR A 394 6.37 -5.00 -26.74
C THR A 394 4.96 -4.61 -26.29
N LEU A 395 4.59 -3.36 -26.54
CA LEU A 395 3.20 -2.91 -26.60
C LEU A 395 2.80 -2.80 -28.08
N ARG A 396 1.69 -3.42 -28.45
CA ARG A 396 1.13 -3.38 -29.81
C ARG A 396 -0.30 -2.87 -29.75
N PHE A 397 -0.66 -1.98 -30.67
CA PHE A 397 -2.05 -1.57 -30.93
C PHE A 397 -2.45 -1.98 -32.34
N TYR A 398 -3.68 -2.47 -32.50
CA TYR A 398 -4.18 -2.96 -33.78
C TYR A 398 -5.71 -2.89 -33.89
N ARG A 399 -6.22 -3.18 -35.08
CA ARG A 399 -7.64 -3.22 -35.45
C ARG A 399 -7.96 -4.49 -36.25
N TRP A 400 -9.25 -4.77 -36.41
CA TRP A 400 -9.75 -6.00 -37.03
C TRP A 400 -10.51 -5.69 -38.30
N ARG A 401 -10.21 -6.42 -39.38
CA ARG A 401 -10.99 -6.39 -40.62
C ARG A 401 -11.01 -7.76 -41.29
N PRO A 402 -12.19 -8.39 -41.50
CA PRO A 402 -13.51 -7.95 -41.04
C PRO A 402 -13.62 -7.96 -39.49
N PRO A 403 -14.72 -7.45 -38.91
CA PRO A 403 -15.01 -7.61 -37.48
C PRO A 403 -14.91 -9.09 -37.05
N ALA A 404 -14.59 -9.33 -35.79
CA ALA A 404 -14.30 -10.68 -35.32
C ALA A 404 -14.79 -10.93 -33.89
N VAL A 405 -15.29 -12.13 -33.60
CA VAL A 405 -15.42 -12.63 -32.23
C VAL A 405 -14.16 -13.40 -31.87
N SER A 406 -13.47 -12.98 -30.81
CA SER A 406 -12.42 -13.81 -30.20
C SER A 406 -13.02 -14.69 -29.10
N LEU A 407 -12.78 -15.99 -29.19
CA LEU A 407 -13.12 -17.00 -28.18
C LEU A 407 -11.95 -17.20 -27.23
N GLY A 408 -12.22 -17.27 -25.92
CA GLY A 408 -11.22 -17.66 -24.94
C GLY A 408 -10.75 -19.10 -25.14
N TYR A 409 -9.50 -19.37 -24.76
CA TYR A 409 -8.84 -20.65 -25.02
C TYR A 409 -9.69 -21.88 -24.63
N PHE A 410 -10.37 -21.83 -23.49
CA PHE A 410 -11.17 -22.95 -22.96
C PHE A 410 -12.66 -22.91 -23.32
N GLN A 411 -13.13 -21.93 -24.12
CA GLN A 411 -14.55 -21.83 -24.45
C GLN A 411 -14.97 -22.88 -25.49
N ASP A 412 -16.13 -23.50 -25.30
CA ASP A 412 -16.81 -24.25 -26.34
C ASP A 412 -17.43 -23.27 -27.34
N PRO A 413 -17.03 -23.28 -28.63
CA PRO A 413 -17.62 -22.42 -29.65
C PRO A 413 -19.14 -22.53 -29.74
N ALA A 414 -19.68 -23.75 -29.59
CA ALA A 414 -21.12 -24.00 -29.74
C ALA A 414 -21.95 -23.33 -28.63
N GLU A 415 -21.34 -23.09 -27.46
CA GLU A 415 -21.98 -22.40 -26.34
C GLU A 415 -21.65 -20.91 -26.29
N ALA A 416 -20.52 -20.50 -26.89
CA ALA A 416 -19.98 -19.15 -26.75
C ALA A 416 -20.43 -18.18 -27.84
N VAL A 417 -20.78 -18.67 -29.03
CA VAL A 417 -21.07 -17.83 -30.20
C VAL A 417 -22.12 -18.47 -31.11
N ASP A 418 -22.99 -17.65 -31.69
CA ASP A 418 -23.86 -18.04 -32.79
C ASP A 418 -23.10 -17.93 -34.12
N LEU A 419 -22.62 -19.08 -34.61
CA LEU A 419 -21.82 -19.16 -35.83
C LEU A 419 -22.60 -18.77 -37.10
N GLU A 420 -23.93 -18.97 -37.12
CA GLU A 420 -24.76 -18.59 -38.26
C GLU A 420 -25.00 -17.09 -38.29
N ALA A 421 -25.28 -16.49 -37.12
CA ALA A 421 -25.36 -15.04 -36.98
C ALA A 421 -24.02 -14.38 -37.34
N CYS A 422 -22.88 -14.95 -36.92
CA CYS A 422 -21.56 -14.46 -37.29
C CYS A 422 -21.35 -14.43 -38.80
N ARG A 423 -21.68 -15.53 -39.51
CA ARG A 423 -21.59 -15.58 -40.99
C ARG A 423 -22.47 -14.53 -41.65
N THR A 424 -23.72 -14.40 -41.19
CA THR A 424 -24.69 -13.46 -41.75
C THR A 424 -24.27 -12.00 -41.55
N GLU A 425 -23.68 -11.69 -40.39
CA GLU A 425 -23.21 -10.35 -40.03
C GLU A 425 -21.80 -10.05 -40.58
N GLY A 426 -21.15 -10.98 -41.29
CA GLY A 426 -19.78 -10.82 -41.77
C GLY A 426 -18.74 -10.73 -40.66
N VAL A 427 -18.98 -11.42 -39.54
CA VAL A 427 -18.11 -11.46 -38.36
C VAL A 427 -17.33 -12.77 -38.37
N SER A 428 -16.00 -12.67 -38.37
CA SER A 428 -15.10 -13.82 -38.27
C SER A 428 -15.02 -14.37 -36.84
N VAL A 429 -14.60 -15.62 -36.66
CA VAL A 429 -14.43 -16.24 -35.33
C VAL A 429 -13.03 -16.78 -35.20
N VAL A 430 -12.33 -16.42 -34.12
CA VAL A 430 -10.96 -16.90 -33.85
C VAL A 430 -10.80 -17.27 -32.38
N ARG A 431 -9.97 -18.27 -32.07
CA ARG A 431 -9.61 -18.63 -30.69
C ARG A 431 -8.27 -18.01 -30.30
N ARG A 432 -8.24 -17.33 -29.16
CA ARG A 432 -7.04 -16.68 -28.60
C ARG A 432 -6.31 -17.58 -27.59
N LEU A 433 -5.04 -17.28 -27.32
CA LEU A 433 -4.20 -17.99 -26.34
C LEU A 433 -4.60 -17.74 -24.88
N THR A 434 -5.21 -16.60 -24.60
CA THR A 434 -5.68 -16.26 -23.26
C THR A 434 -7.05 -16.88 -22.95
N GLY A 435 -7.35 -17.05 -21.67
CA GLY A 435 -8.70 -17.42 -21.23
C GLY A 435 -9.74 -16.29 -21.38
N GLY A 436 -10.79 -16.36 -20.56
CA GLY A 436 -11.90 -15.39 -20.56
C GLY A 436 -13.03 -15.75 -21.51
N ARG A 437 -14.01 -14.84 -21.62
CA ARG A 437 -15.25 -15.02 -22.40
C ARG A 437 -15.17 -14.38 -23.79
N ALA A 438 -16.21 -14.56 -24.61
CA ALA A 438 -16.19 -14.07 -25.99
C ALA A 438 -16.21 -12.54 -26.04
N VAL A 439 -15.48 -11.97 -27.00
CA VAL A 439 -15.38 -10.52 -27.24
C VAL A 439 -15.61 -10.25 -28.72
N LEU A 440 -16.55 -9.37 -29.05
CA LEU A 440 -16.70 -8.83 -30.40
C LEU A 440 -15.73 -7.65 -30.57
N HIS A 441 -14.88 -7.76 -31.58
CA HIS A 441 -13.94 -6.74 -32.02
C HIS A 441 -14.46 -6.08 -33.29
N ASP A 442 -14.78 -4.79 -33.20
CA ASP A 442 -15.32 -4.01 -34.32
C ASP A 442 -14.81 -2.56 -34.26
N ARG A 443 -15.49 -1.67 -33.53
CA ARG A 443 -15.17 -0.24 -33.39
C ARG A 443 -14.38 0.02 -32.11
N GLU A 444 -13.13 -0.43 -32.09
CA GLU A 444 -12.27 -0.41 -30.90
C GLU A 444 -10.80 -0.11 -31.20
N VAL A 445 -10.04 0.15 -30.12
CA VAL A 445 -8.59 -0.01 -30.10
C VAL A 445 -8.27 -1.30 -29.38
N THR A 446 -7.70 -2.28 -30.08
CA THR A 446 -7.17 -3.49 -29.45
C THR A 446 -5.71 -3.27 -29.10
N TYR A 447 -5.30 -3.70 -27.92
CA TYR A 447 -3.92 -3.64 -27.48
C TYR A 447 -3.42 -5.02 -27.04
N SER A 448 -2.13 -5.29 -27.20
CA SER A 448 -1.43 -6.41 -26.57
C SER A 448 -0.11 -5.94 -25.94
N VAL A 449 0.19 -6.43 -24.74
CA VAL A 449 1.43 -6.21 -24.00
C VAL A 449 2.07 -7.58 -23.79
N VAL A 450 3.30 -7.72 -24.31
CA VAL A 450 4.12 -8.91 -24.21
C VAL A 450 5.42 -8.57 -23.50
N VAL A 451 5.66 -9.22 -22.37
CA VAL A 451 6.84 -8.95 -21.54
C VAL A 451 7.38 -10.24 -20.93
N PRO A 452 8.68 -10.34 -20.64
CA PRO A 452 9.21 -11.41 -19.80
C PRO A 452 8.53 -11.44 -18.43
N SER A 453 8.32 -12.63 -17.86
CA SER A 453 7.57 -12.81 -16.62
C SER A 453 8.17 -12.09 -15.40
N ASP A 454 9.48 -11.87 -15.40
CA ASP A 454 10.23 -11.17 -14.36
C ASP A 454 10.15 -9.63 -14.46
N VAL A 455 9.52 -9.10 -15.52
CA VAL A 455 9.33 -7.65 -15.73
C VAL A 455 8.06 -7.13 -15.03
N LEU A 456 7.06 -7.98 -14.84
CA LEU A 456 5.83 -7.66 -14.10
C LEU A 456 5.82 -8.39 -12.76
N PRO A 457 4.98 -7.94 -11.79
CA PRO A 457 4.78 -8.68 -10.54
C PRO A 457 4.44 -10.15 -10.78
N ASP A 458 4.88 -11.06 -9.90
CA ASP A 458 4.62 -12.50 -10.05
C ASP A 458 3.13 -12.85 -9.97
N SER A 459 2.37 -12.08 -9.18
CA SER A 459 0.93 -12.25 -9.05
C SER A 459 0.21 -11.83 -10.34
N VAL A 460 -0.59 -12.74 -10.89
CA VAL A 460 -1.49 -12.45 -12.03
C VAL A 460 -2.38 -11.25 -11.71
N VAL A 461 -2.94 -11.21 -10.51
CA VAL A 461 -3.82 -10.14 -10.04
C VAL A 461 -3.09 -8.79 -10.01
N GLU A 462 -1.88 -8.75 -9.46
CA GLU A 462 -1.10 -7.50 -9.37
C GLU A 462 -0.62 -7.02 -10.73
N SER A 463 -0.19 -7.94 -11.61
CA SER A 463 0.22 -7.58 -12.97
C SER A 463 -0.95 -7.07 -13.81
N TYR A 464 -2.13 -7.67 -13.65
CA TYR A 464 -3.36 -7.20 -14.30
C TYR A 464 -3.73 -5.81 -13.79
N ARG A 465 -3.68 -5.59 -12.46
CA ARG A 465 -3.90 -4.27 -11.84
C ARG A 465 -2.93 -3.23 -12.39
N LEU A 466 -1.63 -3.53 -12.44
CA LEU A 466 -0.60 -2.59 -12.91
C LEU A 466 -0.84 -2.16 -14.37
N LEU A 467 -1.12 -3.11 -15.26
CA LEU A 467 -1.43 -2.80 -16.65
C LEU A 467 -2.75 -2.02 -16.76
N ALA A 468 -3.78 -2.39 -15.99
CA ALA A 468 -5.05 -1.68 -15.96
C ALA A 468 -4.91 -0.23 -15.45
N GLU A 469 -4.00 0.03 -14.50
CA GLU A 469 -3.67 1.39 -14.04
C GLU A 469 -3.07 2.25 -15.15
N GLY A 470 -2.20 1.68 -15.99
CA GLY A 470 -1.66 2.37 -17.16
C GLY A 470 -2.74 2.76 -18.17
N LEU A 471 -3.66 1.83 -18.46
CA LEU A 471 -4.82 2.09 -19.33
C LEU A 471 -5.72 3.18 -18.74
N VAL A 472 -6.06 3.11 -17.44
CA VAL A 472 -6.86 4.14 -16.74
C VAL A 472 -6.18 5.50 -16.79
N THR A 473 -4.87 5.54 -16.60
CA THR A 473 -4.09 6.78 -16.66
C THR A 473 -4.17 7.42 -18.04
N GLY A 474 -4.03 6.63 -19.10
CA GLY A 474 -4.19 7.10 -20.47
C GLY A 474 -5.60 7.62 -20.77
N LEU A 475 -6.64 6.88 -20.37
CA LEU A 475 -8.04 7.31 -20.54
C LEU A 475 -8.36 8.59 -19.76
N ARG A 476 -7.79 8.77 -18.56
CA ARG A 476 -7.93 10.02 -17.79
C ARG A 476 -7.26 11.21 -18.47
N ALA A 477 -6.12 11.00 -19.13
CA ALA A 477 -5.46 12.05 -19.90
C ALA A 477 -6.32 12.55 -21.08
N LEU A 478 -7.17 11.68 -21.63
CA LEU A 478 -8.18 12.05 -22.64
C LEU A 478 -9.43 12.73 -22.06
N GLY A 479 -9.50 12.89 -20.74
CA GLY A 479 -10.62 13.54 -20.05
C GLY A 479 -11.74 12.59 -19.62
N PHE A 480 -11.59 11.28 -19.77
CA PHE A 480 -12.56 10.33 -19.24
C PHE A 480 -12.38 10.13 -17.73
N GLY A 481 -13.48 10.13 -16.98
CA GLY A 481 -13.50 9.77 -15.57
C GLY A 481 -13.30 8.26 -15.34
N ALA A 482 -12.26 7.67 -15.93
CA ALA A 482 -11.98 6.24 -15.86
C ALA A 482 -11.48 5.85 -14.47
N TYR A 483 -11.88 4.68 -13.98
CA TYR A 483 -11.40 4.11 -12.71
C TYR A 483 -11.49 2.58 -12.73
N LEU A 484 -10.75 1.94 -11.81
CA LEU A 484 -10.84 0.50 -11.59
C LEU A 484 -11.99 0.18 -10.65
N ALA A 485 -12.80 -0.81 -11.00
CA ALA A 485 -13.79 -1.38 -10.10
C ALA A 485 -13.10 -1.92 -8.83
N PRO A 486 -13.68 -1.74 -7.63
CA PRO A 486 -13.11 -2.26 -6.39
C PRO A 486 -13.00 -3.78 -6.42
N GLU A 487 -11.97 -4.30 -5.76
CA GLU A 487 -11.73 -5.74 -5.62
C GLU A 487 -12.90 -6.40 -4.88
N ARG A 488 -13.47 -7.47 -5.47
CA ARG A 488 -14.45 -8.30 -4.77
C ARG A 488 -13.71 -9.40 -4.02
N PRO A 489 -14.07 -9.70 -2.76
CA PRO A 489 -13.54 -10.87 -2.07
C PRO A 489 -13.90 -12.13 -2.85
N GLU A 490 -12.96 -13.08 -2.96
CA GLU A 490 -13.07 -14.37 -3.68
C GLU A 490 -14.27 -15.25 -3.27
N ARG A 491 -15.03 -14.85 -2.23
CA ARG A 491 -16.21 -15.54 -1.70
C ARG A 491 -17.56 -14.96 -2.12
N ALA A 492 -17.62 -14.10 -3.13
CA ALA A 492 -18.86 -13.93 -3.89
C ALA A 492 -18.84 -14.95 -5.02
N GLY A 493 -19.42 -16.13 -4.74
CA GLY A 493 -19.34 -17.37 -5.51
C GLY A 493 -19.05 -17.24 -7.01
N ASP A 494 -18.14 -18.11 -7.46
CA ASP A 494 -18.27 -18.73 -8.77
C ASP A 494 -19.77 -19.00 -9.00
N PRO A 495 -20.43 -18.33 -9.96
CA PRO A 495 -21.77 -18.73 -10.32
C PRO A 495 -21.58 -20.10 -10.92
N GLY A 496 -21.84 -21.14 -10.11
CA GLY A 496 -21.57 -22.53 -10.47
C GLY A 496 -22.07 -22.86 -11.88
N PRO A 497 -21.62 -23.98 -12.47
CA PRO A 497 -21.84 -24.30 -13.87
C PRO A 497 -23.33 -24.14 -14.23
N GLY A 498 -23.67 -23.11 -15.02
CA GLY A 498 -25.05 -22.87 -15.46
C GLY A 498 -25.63 -21.45 -15.37
N VAL A 499 -24.88 -20.40 -14.99
CA VAL A 499 -25.38 -19.01 -15.21
C VAL A 499 -25.02 -18.55 -16.63
N PRO A 500 -25.98 -18.33 -17.54
CA PRO A 500 -25.70 -17.94 -18.92
C PRO A 500 -25.16 -16.51 -18.95
N GLY A 501 -23.95 -16.34 -19.47
CA GLY A 501 -23.38 -15.03 -19.75
C GLY A 501 -22.21 -15.13 -20.71
N ALA A 502 -22.50 -15.33 -22.00
CA ALA A 502 -21.53 -15.61 -23.06
C ALA A 502 -20.52 -14.46 -23.30
N ALA A 503 -20.86 -13.23 -22.91
CA ALA A 503 -20.08 -12.03 -23.24
C ALA A 503 -19.11 -11.62 -22.13
N CYS A 504 -17.83 -11.38 -22.42
CA CYS A 504 -16.80 -10.88 -21.47
C CYS A 504 -17.19 -9.61 -20.67
N PHE A 505 -18.24 -8.92 -21.08
CA PHE A 505 -18.75 -7.71 -20.45
C PHE A 505 -19.92 -7.92 -19.47
N GLU A 506 -20.47 -9.14 -19.32
CA GLU A 506 -21.63 -9.38 -18.44
C GLU A 506 -21.29 -9.64 -16.95
N VAL A 507 -20.28 -10.47 -16.66
CA VAL A 507 -19.76 -10.77 -15.30
C VAL A 507 -18.59 -9.84 -14.93
N PRO A 508 -18.64 -9.18 -13.75
CA PRO A 508 -17.55 -8.34 -13.27
C PRO A 508 -16.30 -9.15 -12.93
N SER A 509 -15.15 -8.86 -13.55
CA SER A 509 -13.84 -9.32 -13.10
C SER A 509 -13.19 -8.31 -12.14
N SER A 510 -12.26 -8.75 -11.29
CA SER A 510 -11.44 -7.82 -10.49
C SER A 510 -10.70 -6.83 -11.42
N TYR A 511 -10.62 -5.56 -11.03
CA TYR A 511 -9.94 -4.47 -11.76
C TYR A 511 -10.52 -4.14 -13.15
N GLU A 512 -11.84 -4.27 -13.33
CA GLU A 512 -12.50 -3.74 -14.52
C GLU A 512 -12.35 -2.23 -14.67
N ILE A 513 -12.14 -1.76 -15.90
CA ILE A 513 -12.03 -0.33 -16.20
C ILE A 513 -13.41 0.21 -16.56
N LEU A 514 -13.91 1.10 -15.72
CA LEU A 514 -15.24 1.69 -15.81
C LEU A 514 -15.16 3.20 -16.11
N VAL A 515 -16.11 3.70 -16.89
CA VAL A 515 -16.41 5.12 -17.05
C VAL A 515 -17.92 5.29 -16.82
N GLY A 516 -18.30 6.22 -15.94
CA GLY A 516 -19.72 6.43 -15.60
C GLY A 516 -20.44 5.16 -15.11
N GLY A 517 -19.73 4.26 -14.43
CA GLY A 517 -20.27 2.99 -13.93
C GLY A 517 -20.39 1.86 -14.97
N ARG A 518 -20.01 2.10 -16.24
CA ARG A 518 -20.09 1.10 -17.33
C ARG A 518 -18.71 0.72 -17.82
N LYS A 519 -18.53 -0.55 -18.18
CA LYS A 519 -17.27 -1.12 -18.65
C LYS A 519 -16.93 -0.59 -20.03
N VAL A 520 -15.71 -0.08 -20.18
CA VAL A 520 -15.18 0.48 -21.44
C VAL A 520 -13.95 -0.28 -21.95
N VAL A 521 -13.29 -1.08 -21.10
CA VAL A 521 -12.17 -1.96 -21.49
C VAL A 521 -12.41 -3.37 -20.99
N GLY A 522 -12.15 -4.37 -21.84
CA GLY A 522 -12.09 -5.78 -21.48
C GLY A 522 -10.71 -6.36 -21.78
N SER A 523 -10.03 -6.94 -20.78
CA SER A 523 -8.68 -7.51 -20.96
C SER A 523 -8.60 -8.96 -20.47
N ALA A 524 -7.71 -9.74 -21.07
CA ALA A 524 -7.37 -11.10 -20.67
C ALA A 524 -5.85 -11.29 -20.65
N GLN A 525 -5.35 -12.10 -19.72
CA GLN A 525 -3.93 -12.34 -19.52
C GLN A 525 -3.63 -13.85 -19.52
N VAL A 526 -2.46 -14.22 -20.04
CA VAL A 526 -1.87 -15.54 -19.88
C VAL A 526 -0.40 -15.40 -19.53
N ARG A 527 0.10 -16.31 -18.69
CA ARG A 527 1.52 -16.47 -18.40
C ARG A 527 1.98 -17.82 -18.91
N ARG A 528 2.88 -17.83 -19.87
CA ARG A 528 3.35 -19.08 -20.50
C ARG A 528 4.76 -18.89 -21.04
N ALA A 529 5.58 -19.92 -20.93
CA ALA A 529 6.93 -19.98 -21.50
C ALA A 529 7.79 -18.75 -21.15
N GLY A 530 7.75 -18.32 -19.88
CA GLY A 530 8.57 -17.22 -19.39
C GLY A 530 8.12 -15.82 -19.79
N VAL A 531 6.94 -15.66 -20.41
CA VAL A 531 6.35 -14.36 -20.75
C VAL A 531 4.93 -14.19 -20.20
N VAL A 532 4.55 -12.94 -19.98
CA VAL A 532 3.17 -12.49 -19.81
C VAL A 532 2.69 -11.90 -21.14
N LEU A 533 1.56 -12.41 -21.64
CA LEU A 533 0.80 -11.82 -22.73
C LEU A 533 -0.54 -11.35 -22.16
N GLN A 534 -0.77 -10.05 -22.16
CA GLN A 534 -2.08 -9.44 -21.87
C GLN A 534 -2.56 -8.69 -23.09
N HIS A 535 -3.81 -8.92 -23.49
CA HIS A 535 -4.43 -8.14 -24.55
C HIS A 535 -5.87 -7.81 -24.20
N GLY A 536 -6.40 -6.78 -24.83
CA GLY A 536 -7.73 -6.29 -24.52
C GLY A 536 -8.30 -5.33 -25.55
N SER A 537 -9.60 -5.13 -25.44
CA SER A 537 -10.41 -4.24 -26.25
C SER A 537 -10.72 -2.97 -25.48
N ILE A 538 -10.38 -1.80 -26.04
CA ILE A 538 -10.80 -0.48 -25.58
C ILE A 538 -11.90 -0.01 -26.53
N MET A 539 -13.15 -0.01 -26.06
CA MET A 539 -14.32 0.22 -26.91
C MET A 539 -14.45 1.70 -27.26
N LEU A 540 -14.36 2.05 -28.55
CA LEU A 540 -14.64 3.40 -29.02
C LEU A 540 -16.16 3.58 -29.16
N GLU A 541 -16.80 2.61 -29.81
CA GLU A 541 -18.25 2.52 -29.99
C GLU A 541 -18.70 1.08 -29.65
N LEU A 542 -19.89 0.93 -29.08
CA LEU A 542 -20.47 -0.38 -28.75
C LEU A 542 -21.77 -0.60 -29.53
N ASP A 543 -21.78 -1.55 -30.46
CA ASP A 543 -23.03 -2.11 -31.00
C ASP A 543 -23.50 -3.28 -30.15
N ALA A 544 -24.21 -2.96 -29.06
CA ALA A 544 -24.75 -3.96 -28.15
C ALA A 544 -25.77 -4.90 -28.82
N ALA A 545 -26.45 -4.46 -29.88
CA ALA A 545 -27.41 -5.30 -30.58
C ALA A 545 -26.71 -6.36 -31.43
N ARG A 546 -25.67 -5.95 -32.17
CA ARG A 546 -24.84 -6.88 -32.95
C ARG A 546 -24.11 -7.86 -32.03
N LEU A 547 -23.52 -7.37 -30.93
CA LEU A 547 -22.90 -8.22 -29.92
C LEU A 547 -23.88 -9.26 -29.36
N ALA A 548 -25.11 -8.86 -29.03
CA ALA A 548 -26.12 -9.80 -28.54
C ALA A 548 -26.51 -10.85 -29.57
N ARG A 549 -26.62 -10.48 -30.86
CA ARG A 549 -26.93 -11.42 -31.95
C ARG A 549 -25.82 -12.44 -32.13
N VAL A 550 -24.57 -12.00 -32.28
CA VAL A 550 -23.44 -12.92 -32.50
C VAL A 550 -23.15 -13.82 -31.30
N LEU A 551 -23.59 -13.45 -30.09
CA LEU A 551 -23.47 -14.27 -28.90
C LEU A 551 -24.74 -15.07 -28.56
N GLY A 552 -25.79 -15.01 -29.39
CA GLY A 552 -27.04 -15.74 -29.15
C GLY A 552 -27.83 -15.29 -27.91
N LEU A 553 -27.67 -14.05 -27.45
CA LEU A 553 -28.24 -13.55 -26.19
C LEU A 553 -29.67 -12.97 -26.32
N GLY A 554 -30.20 -12.88 -27.54
CA GLY A 554 -31.51 -12.30 -27.84
C GLY A 554 -31.64 -10.80 -27.53
N PRO A 555 -32.85 -10.21 -27.70
CA PRO A 555 -33.09 -8.78 -27.48
C PRO A 555 -32.83 -8.31 -26.04
N GLU A 556 -33.22 -9.11 -25.05
CA GLU A 556 -32.99 -8.82 -23.63
C GLU A 556 -31.48 -8.78 -23.30
N GLY A 557 -30.68 -9.62 -23.97
CA GLY A 557 -29.23 -9.59 -23.86
C GLY A 557 -28.62 -8.25 -24.29
N ALA A 558 -29.12 -7.68 -25.39
CA ALA A 558 -28.68 -6.37 -25.85
C ALA A 558 -28.96 -5.26 -24.83
N GLU A 559 -30.10 -5.32 -24.15
CA GLU A 559 -30.45 -4.35 -23.10
C GLU A 559 -29.53 -4.47 -21.88
N ARG A 560 -29.26 -5.70 -21.41
CA ARG A 560 -28.29 -5.94 -20.33
C ARG A 560 -26.88 -5.44 -20.68
N LEU A 561 -26.45 -5.64 -21.93
CA LEU A 561 -25.15 -5.18 -22.40
C LEU A 561 -25.06 -3.64 -22.36
N ARG A 562 -26.08 -2.91 -22.84
CA ARG A 562 -26.10 -1.44 -22.78
C ARG A 562 -26.05 -0.89 -21.35
N ALA A 563 -26.65 -1.60 -20.40
CA ALA A 563 -26.65 -1.21 -19.00
C ALA A 563 -25.26 -1.37 -18.34
N ARG A 564 -24.42 -2.29 -18.83
CA ARG A 564 -23.14 -2.66 -18.17
C ARG A 564 -21.89 -2.26 -18.95
N ALA A 565 -22.00 -2.04 -20.25
CA ALA A 565 -20.90 -1.70 -21.13
C ALA A 565 -21.24 -0.49 -22.01
N ALA A 566 -20.22 0.23 -22.45
CA ALA A 566 -20.37 1.43 -23.25
C ALA A 566 -19.12 1.69 -24.10
N GLY A 567 -19.29 2.38 -25.22
CA GLY A 567 -18.17 2.96 -25.96
C GLY A 567 -17.71 4.28 -25.35
N LEU A 568 -16.43 4.62 -25.49
CA LEU A 568 -15.88 5.90 -25.04
C LEU A 568 -16.57 7.10 -25.69
N ALA A 569 -17.03 6.97 -26.95
CA ALA A 569 -17.75 8.01 -27.67
C ALA A 569 -19.02 8.49 -26.94
N GLU A 570 -19.69 7.62 -26.18
CA GLU A 570 -20.89 7.98 -25.41
C GLU A 570 -20.60 8.98 -24.29
N PHE A 571 -19.38 8.98 -23.76
CA PHE A 571 -18.97 9.88 -22.67
C PHE A 571 -18.32 11.17 -23.18
N ALA A 572 -17.76 11.14 -24.38
CA ALA A 572 -17.08 12.28 -25.00
C ALA A 572 -18.03 13.47 -25.26
N ALA A 573 -19.32 13.22 -25.50
CA ALA A 573 -20.33 14.26 -25.72
C ALA A 573 -20.70 15.06 -24.45
N SER A 574 -20.41 14.53 -23.25
CA SER A 574 -20.84 15.09 -21.96
C SER A 574 -19.73 15.85 -21.20
N GLY A 575 -18.47 15.72 -21.62
CA GLY A 575 -17.29 16.32 -20.98
C GLY A 575 -16.77 17.51 -21.76
N GLY A 576 -16.89 18.73 -21.22
CA GLY A 576 -16.62 20.00 -21.88
C GLY A 576 -15.17 20.31 -22.29
N ARG A 577 -14.52 19.46 -23.09
CA ARG A 577 -13.37 19.85 -23.92
C ARG A 577 -13.48 19.21 -25.31
N GLY A 578 -13.76 20.04 -26.30
CA GLY A 578 -13.01 20.12 -27.56
C GLY A 578 -12.88 18.92 -28.50
N HIS A 579 -13.66 17.84 -28.39
CA HIS A 579 -13.65 16.79 -29.43
C HIS A 579 -14.61 17.19 -30.57
N GLY A 580 -14.23 18.23 -31.31
CA GLY A 580 -14.95 18.72 -32.50
C GLY A 580 -14.83 17.80 -33.73
N ALA A 581 -14.08 16.70 -33.61
CA ALA A 581 -14.06 15.56 -34.51
C ALA A 581 -13.89 14.32 -33.61
N GLY A 582 -14.60 13.22 -33.89
CA GLY A 582 -14.69 12.07 -32.97
C GLY A 582 -13.35 11.52 -32.47
N LEU A 583 -13.39 10.82 -31.32
CA LEU A 583 -12.22 10.21 -30.68
C LEU A 583 -11.46 9.31 -31.68
N GLY A 584 -10.23 9.68 -32.03
CA GLY A 584 -9.44 8.97 -33.05
C GLY A 584 -8.70 7.74 -32.49
N TYR A 585 -8.57 6.69 -33.31
CA TYR A 585 -7.76 5.50 -33.00
C TYR A 585 -6.35 5.86 -32.51
N GLU A 586 -5.66 6.75 -33.24
CA GLU A 586 -4.30 7.17 -32.91
C GLU A 586 -4.22 7.94 -31.59
N GLU A 587 -5.22 8.76 -31.29
CA GLU A 587 -5.28 9.55 -30.07
C GLU A 587 -5.41 8.64 -28.84
N VAL A 588 -6.24 7.62 -28.92
CA VAL A 588 -6.36 6.59 -27.87
C VAL A 588 -5.07 5.78 -27.76
N CYS A 589 -4.50 5.33 -28.87
CA CYS A 589 -3.22 4.60 -28.84
C CYS A 589 -2.12 5.42 -28.16
N ARG A 590 -2.00 6.71 -28.51
CA ARG A 590 -1.02 7.62 -27.94
C ARG A 590 -1.24 7.81 -26.44
N ALA A 591 -2.44 8.18 -26.02
CA ALA A 591 -2.71 8.44 -24.61
C ALA A 591 -2.57 7.17 -23.75
N VAL A 592 -2.98 6.02 -24.26
CA VAL A 592 -2.81 4.74 -23.57
C VAL A 592 -1.33 4.33 -23.51
N ALA A 593 -0.56 4.54 -24.58
CA ALA A 593 0.89 4.33 -24.56
C ALA A 593 1.56 5.22 -23.51
N GLU A 594 1.28 6.53 -23.51
CA GLU A 594 1.80 7.48 -22.51
C GLU A 594 1.40 7.11 -21.08
N GLY A 595 0.16 6.67 -20.88
CA GLY A 595 -0.34 6.19 -19.59
C GLY A 595 0.40 4.93 -19.12
N LEU A 596 0.63 3.98 -20.03
CA LEU A 596 1.44 2.79 -19.76
C LEU A 596 2.92 3.14 -19.55
N GLU A 597 3.53 4.09 -20.27
CA GLU A 597 4.90 4.55 -19.99
C GLU A 597 5.01 5.14 -18.59
N ALA A 598 4.05 5.98 -18.20
CA ALA A 598 4.03 6.61 -16.89
C ALA A 598 3.88 5.58 -15.74
N VAL A 599 3.08 4.53 -15.97
CA VAL A 599 2.80 3.46 -14.99
C VAL A 599 3.76 2.27 -15.10
N LEU A 600 4.53 2.12 -16.18
CA LEU A 600 5.49 1.02 -16.34
C LEU A 600 6.94 1.49 -16.31
N GLY A 601 7.19 2.79 -16.40
CA GLY A 601 8.50 3.38 -16.23
C GLY A 601 9.49 3.06 -17.31
N VAL A 602 8.91 2.84 -18.47
CA VAL A 602 9.56 2.44 -19.69
C VAL A 602 9.43 3.59 -20.66
N ARG A 603 10.21 3.50 -21.72
CA ARG A 603 10.06 4.37 -22.87
C ARG A 603 9.66 3.51 -24.04
N PHE A 604 8.53 3.80 -24.65
CA PHE A 604 8.12 3.18 -25.88
C PHE A 604 8.84 3.81 -27.05
N LEU A 605 9.55 2.98 -27.81
CA LEU A 605 10.12 3.33 -29.09
C LEU A 605 9.29 2.69 -30.19
N ARG A 606 8.80 3.52 -31.12
CA ARG A 606 8.07 3.01 -32.27
C ARG A 606 9.00 2.17 -33.14
N SER A 607 8.57 0.95 -33.46
CA SER A 607 9.19 0.11 -34.48
C SER A 607 8.19 -0.89 -35.05
N GLY A 608 8.56 -1.56 -36.15
CA GLY A 608 7.75 -2.64 -36.74
C GLY A 608 8.06 -4.02 -36.15
N LEU A 609 7.42 -5.03 -36.74
CA LEU A 609 7.76 -6.43 -36.55
C LEU A 609 9.13 -6.72 -37.18
N GLY A 610 9.89 -7.64 -36.58
CA GLY A 610 11.09 -8.19 -37.21
C GLY A 610 10.72 -9.17 -38.33
N ALA A 611 11.64 -9.39 -39.28
CA ALA A 611 11.41 -10.30 -40.40
C ALA A 611 11.03 -11.74 -39.96
N ASP A 612 11.66 -12.22 -38.88
CA ASP A 612 11.37 -13.54 -38.30
C ASP A 612 9.98 -13.59 -37.66
N GLU A 613 9.56 -12.50 -36.99
CA GLU A 613 8.22 -12.39 -36.42
C GLU A 613 7.16 -12.35 -37.52
N GLU A 614 7.40 -11.63 -38.61
CA GLU A 614 6.50 -11.61 -39.76
C GLU A 614 6.38 -12.98 -40.43
N ALA A 615 7.51 -13.67 -40.64
CA ALA A 615 7.51 -15.01 -41.24
C ALA A 615 6.81 -16.03 -40.33
N LEU A 616 7.01 -15.95 -39.03
CA LEU A 616 6.34 -16.79 -38.05
C LEU A 616 4.84 -16.47 -37.96
N ALA A 617 4.46 -15.19 -37.96
CA ALA A 617 3.06 -14.79 -37.95
C ALA A 617 2.32 -15.27 -39.21
N ARG A 618 2.94 -15.20 -40.40
CA ARG A 618 2.36 -15.77 -41.63
C ARG A 618 2.09 -17.27 -41.49
N ARG A 619 3.10 -18.03 -41.06
CA ARG A 619 2.94 -19.48 -40.83
C ARG A 619 1.86 -19.79 -39.79
N LEU A 620 1.86 -19.11 -38.65
CA LEU A 620 0.87 -19.34 -37.60
C LEU A 620 -0.55 -18.96 -38.05
N ALA A 621 -0.70 -17.92 -38.87
CA ALA A 621 -1.99 -17.56 -39.44
C ALA A 621 -2.51 -18.66 -40.38
N GLU A 622 -1.65 -19.23 -41.21
CA GLU A 622 -1.99 -20.29 -42.15
C GLU A 622 -2.22 -21.63 -41.44
N GLU A 623 -1.31 -22.05 -40.57
CA GLU A 623 -1.26 -23.41 -40.02
C GLU A 623 -2.08 -23.60 -38.73
N LYS A 624 -2.44 -22.51 -38.04
CA LYS A 624 -3.11 -22.57 -36.73
C LYS A 624 -4.33 -21.66 -36.65
N TYR A 625 -4.16 -20.34 -36.72
CA TYR A 625 -5.25 -19.41 -36.42
C TYR A 625 -6.28 -19.29 -37.55
N GLY A 626 -5.92 -19.68 -38.78
CA GLY A 626 -6.84 -19.83 -39.91
C GLY A 626 -7.53 -21.19 -39.96
N GLN A 627 -7.21 -22.12 -39.05
CA GLN A 627 -7.71 -23.49 -39.09
C GLN A 627 -8.92 -23.68 -38.16
N ASP A 628 -10.01 -24.26 -38.70
CA ASP A 628 -11.20 -24.60 -37.93
C ASP A 628 -10.89 -25.60 -36.81
N ALA A 629 -9.90 -26.48 -37.00
CA ALA A 629 -9.48 -27.41 -35.96
C ALA A 629 -9.02 -26.69 -34.67
N TRP A 630 -8.43 -25.50 -34.78
CA TRP A 630 -8.05 -24.67 -33.64
C TRP A 630 -9.21 -23.81 -33.15
N ASN A 631 -9.90 -23.12 -34.07
CA ASN A 631 -10.94 -22.16 -33.70
C ASN A 631 -12.21 -22.84 -33.17
N LEU A 632 -12.64 -23.91 -33.84
CA LEU A 632 -13.90 -24.62 -33.59
C LEU A 632 -13.72 -25.97 -32.88
N GLY A 633 -12.48 -26.45 -32.74
CA GLY A 633 -12.19 -27.69 -32.02
C GLY A 633 -12.46 -27.61 -30.52
N LYS A 634 -12.77 -28.76 -29.89
CA LYS A 634 -12.88 -28.87 -28.43
C LYS A 634 -11.51 -28.68 -27.79
N PRO A 635 -11.38 -27.85 -26.74
CA PRO A 635 -10.10 -27.64 -26.07
C PRO A 635 -9.58 -28.96 -25.48
N ARG A 636 -8.33 -29.32 -25.77
CA ARG A 636 -7.68 -30.47 -25.13
C ARG A 636 -7.51 -30.17 -23.64
N LYS A 637 -8.10 -30.99 -22.77
CA LYS A 637 -7.77 -31.02 -21.35
C LYS A 637 -6.51 -31.88 -21.22
N ASP A 638 -5.34 -31.30 -21.41
CA ASP A 638 -4.10 -32.03 -21.20
C ASP A 638 -3.95 -32.30 -19.69
N LYS A 639 -4.16 -33.56 -19.28
CA LYS A 639 -3.49 -34.13 -18.11
C LYS A 639 -2.04 -34.35 -18.53
N GLU A 640 -1.10 -33.98 -17.67
CA GLU A 640 0.33 -34.15 -17.91
C GLU A 640 0.70 -35.58 -18.36
N ASP A 641 1.75 -35.65 -19.19
CA ASP A 641 2.42 -36.80 -19.80
C ASP A 641 1.76 -37.52 -20.99
N ASP A 642 2.16 -37.07 -22.19
CA ASP A 642 2.45 -37.94 -23.36
C ASP A 642 3.22 -37.11 -24.41
N GLY A 643 4.54 -37.03 -24.30
CA GLY A 643 5.50 -36.91 -25.41
C GLY A 643 5.31 -35.85 -26.51
N CYS A 644 4.40 -34.91 -26.36
CA CYS A 644 4.17 -33.78 -27.25
C CYS A 644 4.04 -32.55 -26.36
N THR A 645 5.20 -32.03 -25.97
CA THR A 645 5.31 -30.65 -25.52
C THR A 645 4.55 -29.79 -26.51
N ILE A 646 3.44 -29.17 -26.10
CA ILE A 646 3.15 -27.83 -26.62
C ILE A 646 4.13 -26.88 -25.89
N SER A 647 5.43 -27.13 -26.08
CA SER A 647 6.41 -26.07 -26.28
C SER A 647 5.93 -25.27 -27.48
N TRP A 648 6.35 -24.02 -27.59
CA TRP A 648 6.15 -23.25 -28.81
C TRP A 648 6.33 -24.10 -30.09
#